data_AF-A0A1Q8BPE1-F1
#
_entry.id   AF-A0A1Q8BPE1-F1
#
_cell.length_a   1.000
_cell.length_b   1.000
_cell.length_c   1.000
_cell.angle_alpha   90.00
_cell.angle_beta   90.00
_cell.angle_gamma   90.00
#
_symmetry.space_group_name_H-M   'P 1'
#
loop_
_entity.id
_entity.type
_entity.pdbx_description
1 polymer ?
#
loop_
_entity_poly.entity_id
_entity_poly.type
_entity_poly.pdbx_seq_one_letter_code
_entity_poly.pdbx_strand_id
1 'polypeptide(L)'
;MLQVRVAHVVPLHLSEGSLDHLLGTAVAAQRAGVRPSHATAQSTKRRHLLPLLDAFATAMLSEADAETDDVTSRVGVRGKFMSTGLSTGLTSFHVRGVTYGAFRPDDRKHEYHDLNVVERDFAQMASNGINAVRIPHTMPPRALLDIARRHGLRVMVGLSAEQYVGYLIDRKGAPAIDAIVRAKVRSVAGHPALLCYALGNEISAQIVRWLGPRRIERYLKRLFDVVKAEDPAALVTYVNYPTTEYLQLPFLDLVCFNVYLESQERLEAYLARLQNIAGNRPLILSEVGLDSVRNGEAGQAEALGWQLRTAFASGCAGTFVFAWTDEWYRAGEDVDDWKFGITDERRRPKPALAAVRRAYAEAPFPRDRAWPSVSVVVCTYNGSRTIRDCLEGLQRLDYPDFEVIVVDDGSTDGTATIARQYDVRVISTENRGLAAARNLGLTAARGEIVAYLDDDAYPDPRWLQYLADTFLRTDYVAIGGPNIPPPGDGAIADCVANAPGGPTHVLLSDREAEHIPGCNMAVRRAALEAVGGFDPQFRVAGDDVDMCWQLQKAGGKLGFSPAAVVWHHRRDSVRAFWKQQKGYGRAEALLAAKWPEKYNRASHPAWSGRIYGSTAGRRFGWGARIYHGTWGTAPFQSLYEPASGVLGSLPLMPEWYLVIAALAGLAGLGAAWEPLLFVLPLLGGAIAASIVQALLGAAAAPFASKPRRRAARARRLTVIALLHLLQPLARLVGRLQHGLTPWRRRGQFRLRAPWPRTLAAPRKGTWQAPEEKLSSIEAALRESGAVVRRGGNFDRWDLEVHGGLLAGVRLVLAVEDHGPDTQLIRVRSWPTFSRL
;
A
#
# COMPACT_ATOMS: atom_id res chain seq x y z
N MET A 1 10.62 -26.66 -63.25
CA MET A 1 11.91 -27.36 -63.25
C MET A 1 12.17 -27.78 -61.81
N LEU A 2 11.99 -29.06 -61.49
CA LEU A 2 13.02 -30.13 -61.50
C LEU A 2 13.95 -30.03 -60.28
N GLN A 3 14.16 -31.04 -59.44
CA GLN A 3 13.44 -32.30 -59.10
C GLN A 3 14.06 -32.73 -57.75
N VAL A 4 13.31 -33.02 -56.68
CA VAL A 4 12.77 -34.35 -56.32
C VAL A 4 13.80 -35.50 -56.44
N ARG A 5 14.06 -36.21 -55.33
CA ARG A 5 13.91 -37.69 -55.17
C ARG A 5 14.38 -38.14 -53.76
N VAL A 6 13.90 -39.21 -53.12
CA VAL A 6 12.59 -39.94 -53.04
C VAL A 6 12.81 -41.23 -52.23
N ALA A 7 11.79 -41.68 -51.45
CA ALA A 7 11.38 -43.08 -51.15
C ALA A 7 10.74 -43.21 -49.73
N HIS A 8 9.90 -44.17 -49.30
CA HIS A 8 8.85 -45.10 -49.84
C HIS A 8 8.34 -45.96 -48.62
N VAL A 9 7.14 -46.58 -48.49
CA VAL A 9 5.88 -46.64 -49.27
C VAL A 9 4.66 -47.06 -48.38
N VAL A 10 3.51 -46.38 -48.54
CA VAL A 10 2.08 -46.82 -48.75
C VAL A 10 1.72 -48.34 -48.56
N PRO A 11 0.45 -48.81 -48.35
CA PRO A 11 -0.71 -48.43 -47.48
C PRO A 11 -1.32 -49.63 -46.66
N LEU A 12 -2.45 -49.42 -45.93
CA LEU A 12 -3.66 -50.28 -45.76
C LEU A 12 -4.56 -49.64 -44.64
N HIS A 13 -5.86 -49.28 -44.75
CA HIS A 13 -7.16 -49.87 -45.15
C HIS A 13 -7.94 -50.63 -44.04
N LEU A 14 -9.28 -50.43 -43.99
CA LEU A 14 -10.33 -51.01 -43.10
C LEU A 14 -10.44 -50.43 -41.66
N SER A 15 -11.62 -50.30 -41.00
CA SER A 15 -13.05 -50.38 -41.41
C SER A 15 -13.99 -49.69 -40.37
N GLU A 16 -15.31 -49.63 -40.66
CA GLU A 16 -16.36 -49.05 -39.81
C GLU A 16 -16.83 -49.94 -38.62
N GLY A 17 -17.62 -49.34 -37.69
CA GLY A 17 -18.40 -50.01 -36.62
C GLY A 17 -17.76 -49.91 -35.22
N SER A 18 -18.47 -49.69 -34.10
CA SER A 18 -19.89 -49.37 -33.80
C SER A 18 -19.91 -48.42 -32.58
N LEU A 19 -20.82 -47.44 -32.46
CA LEU A 19 -22.11 -47.53 -31.77
C LEU A 19 -22.12 -48.24 -30.39
N ASP A 20 -22.82 -47.60 -29.44
CA ASP A 20 -23.22 -48.03 -28.09
C ASP A 20 -22.19 -48.13 -26.95
N HIS A 21 -21.98 -47.01 -26.22
CA HIS A 21 -22.20 -46.98 -24.76
C HIS A 21 -22.20 -45.55 -24.17
N LEU A 22 -23.26 -44.77 -24.39
CA LEU A 22 -23.49 -43.50 -23.68
C LEU A 22 -24.99 -43.23 -23.50
N LEU A 23 -25.64 -43.90 -22.54
CA LEU A 23 -26.80 -43.43 -21.76
C LEU A 23 -27.34 -44.53 -20.82
N GLY A 24 -27.74 -44.14 -19.60
CA GLY A 24 -28.68 -44.90 -18.76
C GLY A 24 -28.11 -46.01 -17.88
N THR A 25 -28.10 -45.81 -16.56
CA THR A 25 -29.19 -46.30 -15.69
C THR A 25 -28.99 -45.87 -14.24
N ALA A 26 -30.09 -45.49 -13.60
CA ALA A 26 -30.21 -45.42 -12.15
C ALA A 26 -31.06 -46.59 -11.66
N VAL A 27 -31.01 -46.88 -10.35
CA VAL A 27 -31.81 -47.89 -9.62
C VAL A 27 -31.40 -49.35 -9.83
N ALA A 28 -30.68 -49.91 -8.86
CA ALA A 28 -31.05 -51.13 -8.10
C ALA A 28 -29.84 -51.75 -7.38
N ALA A 29 -29.85 -51.80 -6.04
CA ALA A 29 -29.20 -52.85 -5.23
C ALA A 29 -29.42 -52.62 -3.72
N GLN A 30 -30.58 -53.03 -3.19
CA GLN A 30 -30.79 -53.18 -1.76
C GLN A 30 -31.30 -54.61 -1.48
N ARG A 31 -30.39 -55.55 -1.18
CA ARG A 31 -30.61 -56.81 -0.44
C ARG A 31 -29.39 -57.75 -0.53
N ALA A 32 -28.58 -57.78 0.52
CA ALA A 32 -27.90 -58.97 1.02
C ALA A 32 -27.40 -58.64 2.43
N GLY A 33 -27.93 -59.30 3.46
CA GLY A 33 -27.60 -59.00 4.85
C GLY A 33 -26.59 -59.98 5.42
N VAL A 34 -25.56 -59.46 6.09
CA VAL A 34 -24.72 -60.22 7.04
C VAL A 34 -24.47 -59.36 8.28
N ARG A 35 -24.65 -59.96 9.47
CA ARG A 35 -24.24 -59.54 10.82
C ARG A 35 -23.46 -60.74 11.42
N PRO A 36 -22.71 -60.64 12.55
CA PRO A 36 -22.60 -59.58 13.58
C PRO A 36 -21.14 -59.01 13.64
N SER A 37 -20.59 -58.30 14.65
CA SER A 37 -20.86 -58.19 16.10
C SER A 37 -20.37 -56.86 16.73
N HIS A 38 -20.66 -56.66 18.02
CA HIS A 38 -20.33 -55.47 18.82
C HIS A 38 -18.82 -55.20 19.00
N ALA A 39 -18.42 -53.92 19.00
CA ALA A 39 -17.53 -53.33 20.01
C ALA A 39 -17.56 -51.79 20.01
N THR A 40 -17.68 -51.19 21.21
CA THR A 40 -17.29 -49.83 21.63
C THR A 40 -17.43 -48.64 20.67
N ALA A 41 -18.41 -47.77 20.97
CA ALA A 41 -18.39 -46.37 20.58
C ALA A 41 -17.48 -45.55 21.52
N GLN A 42 -16.60 -44.72 20.97
CA GLN A 42 -16.26 -43.38 21.48
C GLN A 42 -15.32 -42.62 20.51
N SER A 43 -15.33 -41.28 20.64
CA SER A 43 -14.41 -40.29 20.02
C SER A 43 -14.77 -39.64 18.67
N THR A 44 -14.71 -38.31 18.68
CA THR A 44 -14.51 -37.36 17.56
C THR A 44 -15.51 -37.31 16.38
N LYS A 45 -16.67 -36.69 16.63
CA LYS A 45 -17.31 -35.79 15.65
C LYS A 45 -17.16 -34.31 16.05
N ARG A 46 -15.95 -33.76 15.95
CA ARG A 46 -15.80 -32.30 15.80
C ARG A 46 -16.04 -31.94 14.33
N ARG A 47 -17.29 -31.63 13.98
CA ARG A 47 -17.60 -30.93 12.71
C ARG A 47 -16.97 -29.54 12.80
N HIS A 48 -15.78 -29.39 12.23
CA HIS A 48 -15.14 -28.08 12.13
C HIS A 48 -15.93 -27.21 11.14
N LEU A 49 -16.22 -25.98 11.53
CA LEU A 49 -16.90 -24.99 10.68
C LEU A 49 -16.07 -24.61 9.45
N LEU A 50 -14.73 -24.71 9.56
CA LEU A 50 -13.79 -24.25 8.53
C LEU A 50 -13.91 -25.01 7.18
N PRO A 51 -13.93 -26.36 7.12
CA PRO A 51 -14.23 -27.08 5.88
C PRO A 51 -15.57 -26.71 5.22
N LEU A 52 -16.60 -26.39 6.01
CA LEU A 52 -17.89 -25.93 5.47
C LEU A 52 -17.78 -24.50 4.91
N LEU A 53 -17.00 -23.63 5.55
CA LEU A 53 -16.74 -22.27 5.06
C LEU A 53 -15.82 -22.25 3.82
N ASP A 54 -14.82 -23.13 3.75
CA ASP A 54 -14.01 -23.32 2.54
C ASP A 54 -14.89 -23.87 1.40
N ALA A 55 -15.66 -24.95 1.64
CA ALA A 55 -16.56 -25.51 0.64
C ALA A 55 -17.63 -24.49 0.18
N PHE A 56 -18.16 -23.68 1.09
CA PHE A 56 -19.10 -22.60 0.78
C PHE A 56 -18.45 -21.47 -0.02
N ALA A 57 -17.23 -21.04 0.34
CA ALA A 57 -16.50 -20.01 -0.40
C ALA A 57 -16.13 -20.50 -1.81
N THR A 58 -15.65 -21.74 -1.94
CA THR A 58 -15.33 -22.37 -3.23
C THR A 58 -16.59 -22.57 -4.08
N ALA A 59 -17.69 -23.06 -3.52
CA ALA A 59 -18.96 -23.23 -4.24
C ALA A 59 -19.60 -21.88 -4.64
N MET A 60 -19.39 -20.82 -3.86
CA MET A 60 -19.77 -19.46 -4.26
C MET A 60 -18.90 -18.93 -5.41
N LEU A 61 -17.64 -19.36 -5.51
CA LEU A 61 -16.67 -18.81 -6.48
C LEU A 61 -16.41 -19.74 -7.68
N SER A 62 -17.09 -20.89 -7.79
CA SER A 62 -16.96 -21.81 -8.93
C SER A 62 -17.77 -21.37 -10.16
N GLU A 63 -17.36 -20.26 -10.75
CA GLU A 63 -17.50 -19.93 -12.18
C GLU A 63 -16.19 -19.24 -12.56
N ALA A 64 -15.23 -20.02 -13.08
CA ALA A 64 -13.94 -19.51 -13.50
C ALA A 64 -14.06 -18.89 -14.89
N ASP A 65 -14.34 -17.57 -14.94
CA ASP A 65 -14.12 -16.76 -16.14
C ASP A 65 -12.60 -16.74 -16.42
N ALA A 66 -12.13 -17.69 -17.23
CA ALA A 66 -10.81 -17.66 -17.84
C ALA A 66 -10.87 -16.72 -19.06
N GLU A 67 -10.66 -15.42 -18.85
CA GLU A 67 -10.44 -14.47 -19.95
C GLU A 67 -8.95 -14.44 -20.32
N THR A 68 -8.68 -14.73 -21.59
CA THR A 68 -7.37 -14.58 -22.23
C THR A 68 -7.02 -13.10 -22.40
N ASP A 69 -5.85 -12.70 -21.91
CA ASP A 69 -5.28 -11.36 -22.14
C ASP A 69 -4.90 -11.17 -23.62
N ASP A 70 -5.80 -10.56 -24.40
CA ASP A 70 -5.50 -10.04 -25.74
C ASP A 70 -4.79 -8.67 -25.61
N VAL A 71 -3.49 -8.71 -25.28
CA VAL A 71 -2.71 -7.51 -24.96
C VAL A 71 -2.35 -6.72 -26.21
N THR A 72 -3.23 -5.79 -26.58
CA THR A 72 -2.96 -4.78 -27.61
C THR A 72 -1.67 -3.97 -27.34
N SER A 73 -1.11 -3.34 -28.38
CA SER A 73 0.12 -2.52 -28.37
C SER A 73 0.08 -1.21 -27.54
N ARG A 74 -0.89 -1.09 -26.63
CA ARG A 74 -1.16 0.07 -25.78
C ARG A 74 -0.35 0.02 -24.48
N VAL A 75 -0.28 1.15 -23.79
CA VAL A 75 0.38 1.24 -22.48
C VAL A 75 -0.56 0.73 -21.40
N GLY A 76 -0.15 -0.29 -20.67
CA GLY A 76 -0.87 -0.86 -19.52
C GLY A 76 -0.30 -0.38 -18.18
N VAL A 77 -1.06 -0.61 -17.11
CA VAL A 77 -0.67 -0.29 -15.72
C VAL A 77 -0.57 -1.57 -14.92
N ARG A 78 0.53 -1.74 -14.18
CA ARG A 78 0.74 -2.85 -13.24
C ARG A 78 1.20 -2.28 -11.90
N GLY A 79 0.24 -2.03 -11.02
CA GLY A 79 0.50 -1.36 -9.74
C GLY A 79 1.03 0.05 -9.96
N LYS A 80 2.21 0.35 -9.41
CA LYS A 80 2.86 1.66 -9.53
C LYS A 80 3.50 1.93 -10.89
N PHE A 81 3.67 0.92 -11.73
CA PHE A 81 4.45 1.02 -12.96
C PHE A 81 3.58 0.95 -14.21
N MET A 82 4.09 1.52 -15.29
CA MET A 82 3.50 1.44 -16.62
C MET A 82 4.33 0.50 -17.49
N SER A 83 3.70 -0.18 -18.45
CA SER A 83 4.36 -1.18 -19.28
C SER A 83 3.73 -1.31 -20.68
N THR A 84 4.49 -1.90 -21.60
CA THR A 84 4.07 -2.18 -22.99
C THR A 84 4.56 -3.55 -23.42
N GLY A 85 3.76 -4.29 -24.18
CA GLY A 85 4.17 -5.59 -24.77
C GLY A 85 3.10 -6.66 -24.61
N LEU A 86 3.15 -7.70 -25.47
CA LEU A 86 2.29 -8.88 -25.39
C LEU A 86 2.67 -9.80 -24.22
N SER A 87 1.81 -10.76 -23.92
CA SER A 87 1.86 -11.68 -22.76
C SER A 87 3.16 -12.47 -22.55
N THR A 88 4.08 -12.49 -23.53
CA THR A 88 5.40 -13.13 -23.45
C THR A 88 6.54 -12.21 -23.00
N GLY A 89 6.29 -10.92 -22.74
CA GLY A 89 7.33 -10.01 -22.25
C GLY A 89 6.88 -8.56 -22.04
N LEU A 90 6.53 -8.18 -20.80
CA LEU A 90 6.20 -6.80 -20.43
C LEU A 90 7.47 -5.95 -20.31
N THR A 91 7.57 -4.90 -21.13
CA THR A 91 8.66 -3.91 -21.04
C THR A 91 8.23 -2.72 -20.17
N SER A 92 9.09 -2.31 -19.23
CA SER A 92 8.89 -1.12 -18.39
C SER A 92 8.80 0.15 -19.24
N PHE A 93 7.73 0.94 -19.05
CA PHE A 93 7.48 2.18 -19.79
C PHE A 93 7.49 3.38 -18.83
N HIS A 94 8.49 4.27 -18.97
CA HIS A 94 8.55 5.53 -18.25
C HIS A 94 8.10 6.69 -19.15
N VAL A 95 7.21 7.54 -18.65
CA VAL A 95 6.75 8.73 -19.37
C VAL A 95 7.81 9.82 -19.30
N ARG A 96 8.42 10.14 -20.45
CA ARG A 96 9.41 11.20 -20.63
C ARG A 96 8.79 12.22 -21.56
N GLY A 97 8.00 13.13 -20.98
CA GLY A 97 7.05 13.93 -21.73
C GLY A 97 7.32 15.43 -21.74
N VAL A 98 6.64 16.12 -22.64
CA VAL A 98 6.53 17.58 -22.65
C VAL A 98 5.06 18.00 -22.85
N THR A 99 4.68 19.14 -22.29
CA THR A 99 3.39 19.78 -22.59
C THR A 99 3.48 20.57 -23.89
N TYR A 100 2.44 20.48 -24.73
CA TYR A 100 2.39 21.06 -26.07
C TYR A 100 1.03 21.71 -26.31
N GLY A 101 1.04 23.01 -26.60
CA GLY A 101 -0.16 23.86 -26.65
C GLY A 101 -0.73 24.18 -25.26
N ALA A 102 -1.52 25.24 -25.11
CA ALA A 102 -2.33 25.88 -26.15
C ALA A 102 -1.58 26.86 -27.07
N PHE A 103 -1.87 26.77 -28.36
CA PHE A 103 -1.39 27.68 -29.41
C PHE A 103 -2.53 28.57 -29.91
N ARG A 104 -2.17 29.61 -30.67
CA ARG A 104 -3.13 30.51 -31.29
C ARG A 104 -4.05 29.72 -32.25
N PRO A 105 -5.38 29.76 -32.07
CA PRO A 105 -6.30 29.00 -32.91
C PRO A 105 -6.51 29.66 -34.28
N ASP A 106 -6.88 28.85 -35.28
CA ASP A 106 -7.35 29.32 -36.59
C ASP A 106 -8.75 29.98 -36.50
N ASP A 107 -9.24 30.53 -37.63
CA ASP A 107 -10.59 31.11 -37.75
C ASP A 107 -11.72 30.12 -37.39
N ARG A 108 -11.44 28.81 -37.43
CA ARG A 108 -12.35 27.72 -37.10
C ARG A 108 -12.19 27.22 -35.65
N LYS A 109 -11.35 27.89 -34.86
CA LYS A 109 -11.02 27.62 -33.45
C LYS A 109 -10.19 26.36 -33.21
N HIS A 110 -9.37 25.93 -34.17
CA HIS A 110 -8.41 24.82 -34.02
C HIS A 110 -7.01 25.33 -33.64
N GLU A 111 -6.53 24.91 -32.47
CA GLU A 111 -5.16 25.22 -32.00
C GLU A 111 -4.06 24.45 -32.75
N TYR A 112 -4.35 23.24 -33.27
CA TYR A 112 -3.37 22.38 -33.96
C TYR A 112 -3.67 22.30 -35.47
N HIS A 113 -3.72 23.45 -36.14
CA HIS A 113 -4.07 23.54 -37.56
C HIS A 113 -2.88 23.32 -38.50
N ASP A 114 -1.67 23.78 -38.16
CA ASP A 114 -0.46 23.48 -38.95
C ASP A 114 0.17 22.13 -38.55
N LEU A 115 -0.22 21.09 -39.27
CA LEU A 115 0.30 19.74 -39.05
C LEU A 115 1.79 19.57 -39.43
N ASN A 116 2.37 20.45 -40.26
CA ASN A 116 3.79 20.38 -40.61
C ASN A 116 4.67 20.86 -39.45
N VAL A 117 4.22 21.91 -38.75
CA VAL A 117 4.84 22.36 -37.49
C VAL A 117 4.76 21.25 -36.44
N VAL A 118 3.59 20.61 -36.28
CA VAL A 118 3.42 19.48 -35.34
C VAL A 118 4.36 18.32 -35.68
N GLU A 119 4.48 17.94 -36.94
CA GLU A 119 5.37 16.84 -37.38
C GLU A 119 6.85 17.16 -37.15
N ARG A 120 7.29 18.38 -37.50
CA ARG A 120 8.66 18.85 -37.21
C ARG A 120 8.95 18.85 -35.71
N ASP A 121 8.05 19.41 -34.90
CA ASP A 121 8.22 19.50 -33.45
C ASP A 121 8.24 18.09 -32.82
N PHE A 122 7.38 17.17 -33.26
CA PHE A 122 7.36 15.78 -32.76
C PHE A 122 8.60 14.98 -33.18
N ALA A 123 9.14 15.21 -34.38
CA ALA A 123 10.42 14.66 -34.79
C ALA A 123 11.58 15.15 -33.91
N GLN A 124 11.61 16.44 -33.55
CA GLN A 124 12.60 17.02 -32.65
C GLN A 124 12.44 16.52 -31.21
N MET A 125 11.22 16.32 -30.71
CA MET A 125 10.97 15.71 -29.41
C MET A 125 11.56 14.30 -29.36
N ALA A 126 11.21 13.44 -30.32
CA ALA A 126 11.67 12.05 -30.38
C ALA A 126 13.20 11.95 -30.46
N SER A 127 13.87 12.81 -31.25
CA SER A 127 15.34 12.82 -31.36
C SER A 127 16.06 13.26 -30.07
N ASN A 128 15.35 13.93 -29.15
CA ASN A 128 15.84 14.32 -27.83
C ASN A 128 15.39 13.37 -26.70
N GLY A 129 14.86 12.19 -27.02
CA GLY A 129 14.53 11.13 -26.05
C GLY A 129 13.17 11.27 -25.35
N ILE A 130 12.39 12.29 -25.71
CA ILE A 130 11.00 12.46 -25.31
C ILE A 130 10.17 11.37 -26.00
N ASN A 131 9.29 10.72 -25.24
CA ASN A 131 8.41 9.65 -25.73
C ASN A 131 6.91 9.95 -25.54
N ALA A 132 6.58 11.10 -24.94
CA ALA A 132 5.20 11.48 -24.68
C ALA A 132 4.93 12.98 -24.87
N VAL A 133 3.69 13.30 -25.21
CA VAL A 133 3.20 14.67 -25.39
C VAL A 133 1.91 14.82 -24.61
N ARG A 134 1.78 15.90 -23.84
CA ARG A 134 0.54 16.25 -23.14
C ARG A 134 -0.14 17.43 -23.81
N ILE A 135 -1.42 17.24 -24.12
CA ILE A 135 -2.29 18.26 -24.70
C ILE A 135 -3.37 18.59 -23.65
N PRO A 136 -3.23 19.70 -22.90
CA PRO A 136 -3.95 19.89 -21.65
C PRO A 136 -5.38 20.43 -21.81
N HIS A 137 -5.62 21.34 -22.76
CA HIS A 137 -6.84 22.19 -22.76
C HIS A 137 -7.85 21.84 -23.86
N THR A 138 -7.39 21.28 -24.97
CA THR A 138 -8.19 21.07 -26.19
C THR A 138 -8.13 19.63 -26.69
N MET A 139 -9.17 19.24 -27.44
CA MET A 139 -9.20 17.92 -28.06
C MET A 139 -8.35 17.95 -29.34
N PRO A 140 -7.25 17.19 -29.43
CA PRO A 140 -6.42 17.19 -30.63
C PRO A 140 -7.13 16.50 -31.80
N PRO A 141 -6.85 16.93 -33.06
CA PRO A 141 -7.30 16.20 -34.23
C PRO A 141 -6.64 14.82 -34.28
N ARG A 142 -7.35 13.80 -34.80
CA ARG A 142 -6.82 12.44 -34.91
C ARG A 142 -5.50 12.38 -35.70
N ALA A 143 -5.33 13.24 -36.70
CA ALA A 143 -4.10 13.39 -37.47
C ALA A 143 -2.85 13.69 -36.62
N LEU A 144 -2.99 14.45 -35.52
CA LEU A 144 -1.89 14.70 -34.57
C LEU A 144 -1.46 13.39 -33.89
N LEU A 145 -2.40 12.50 -33.56
CA LEU A 145 -2.08 11.20 -32.97
C LEU A 145 -1.45 10.26 -34.01
N ASP A 146 -1.82 10.36 -35.29
CA ASP A 146 -1.15 9.65 -36.37
C ASP A 146 0.31 10.10 -36.55
N ILE A 147 0.59 11.41 -36.49
CA ILE A 147 1.95 11.97 -36.46
C ILE A 147 2.71 11.48 -35.22
N ALA A 148 2.10 11.54 -34.03
CA ALA A 148 2.70 11.00 -32.80
C ALA A 148 3.09 9.53 -32.96
N ARG A 149 2.24 8.72 -33.60
CA ARG A 149 2.53 7.31 -33.90
C ARG A 149 3.74 7.15 -34.83
N ARG A 150 3.88 7.98 -35.88
CA ARG A 150 5.03 7.95 -36.81
C ARG A 150 6.36 8.18 -36.08
N HIS A 151 6.37 9.07 -35.08
CA HIS A 151 7.57 9.37 -34.28
C HIS A 151 7.68 8.56 -32.98
N GLY A 152 6.86 7.52 -32.79
CA GLY A 152 6.91 6.65 -31.61
C GLY A 152 6.40 7.28 -30.31
N LEU A 153 5.84 8.49 -30.37
CA LEU A 153 5.33 9.24 -29.21
C LEU A 153 4.00 8.65 -28.70
N ARG A 154 3.64 9.04 -27.47
CA ARG A 154 2.35 8.74 -26.83
C ARG A 154 1.67 10.03 -26.34
N VAL A 155 0.37 10.19 -26.58
CA VAL A 155 -0.36 11.44 -26.33
C VAL A 155 -1.28 11.31 -25.12
N MET A 156 -1.09 12.15 -24.10
CA MET A 156 -2.08 12.39 -23.04
C MET A 156 -3.06 13.45 -23.53
N VAL A 157 -4.34 13.09 -23.61
CA VAL A 157 -5.40 13.93 -24.21
C VAL A 157 -6.31 14.53 -23.14
N GLY A 158 -6.40 15.87 -23.09
CA GLY A 158 -7.33 16.60 -22.25
C GLY A 158 -8.77 16.58 -22.76
N LEU A 159 -9.71 16.25 -21.88
CA LEU A 159 -11.16 16.29 -22.14
C LEU A 159 -11.83 17.59 -21.64
N SER A 160 -11.07 18.45 -20.95
CA SER A 160 -11.45 19.80 -20.49
C SER A 160 -12.69 19.83 -19.56
N ALA A 161 -12.91 18.78 -18.74
CA ALA A 161 -14.11 18.66 -17.91
C ALA A 161 -14.22 19.73 -16.80
N GLU A 162 -13.13 20.39 -16.42
CA GLU A 162 -13.14 21.53 -15.51
C GLU A 162 -14.01 22.69 -16.03
N GLN A 163 -14.07 22.89 -17.35
CA GLN A 163 -14.84 23.97 -17.98
C GLN A 163 -16.35 23.87 -17.70
N TYR A 164 -16.86 22.65 -17.48
CA TYR A 164 -18.27 22.40 -17.24
C TYR A 164 -18.63 22.27 -15.74
N VAL A 165 -17.67 22.42 -14.82
CA VAL A 165 -17.90 22.23 -13.38
C VAL A 165 -18.89 23.25 -12.80
N GLY A 166 -18.96 24.46 -13.38
CA GLY A 166 -19.90 25.51 -12.99
C GLY A 166 -21.36 25.07 -13.10
N TYR A 167 -21.67 24.17 -14.04
CA TYR A 167 -23.02 23.63 -14.23
C TYR A 167 -23.49 22.67 -13.10
N LEU A 168 -22.61 22.37 -12.13
CA LEU A 168 -22.96 21.69 -10.88
C LEU A 168 -23.48 22.67 -9.80
N ILE A 169 -23.31 23.98 -10.01
CA ILE A 169 -23.88 25.07 -9.20
C ILE A 169 -25.21 25.48 -9.82
N ASP A 170 -25.20 25.96 -11.06
CA ASP A 170 -26.41 26.33 -11.82
C ASP A 170 -26.62 25.37 -13.00
N ARG A 171 -27.79 24.73 -13.07
CA ARG A 171 -28.14 23.79 -14.15
C ARG A 171 -28.74 24.49 -15.38
N LYS A 172 -29.06 25.78 -15.30
CA LYS A 172 -29.69 26.52 -16.39
C LYS A 172 -28.75 26.59 -17.60
N GLY A 173 -29.22 26.13 -18.76
CA GLY A 173 -28.42 26.09 -19.98
C GLY A 173 -27.24 25.10 -19.94
N ALA A 174 -27.20 24.17 -18.99
CA ALA A 174 -26.15 23.16 -18.93
C ALA A 174 -26.16 22.28 -20.20
N PRO A 175 -25.03 22.19 -20.95
CA PRO A 175 -24.97 21.34 -22.12
C PRO A 175 -25.01 19.86 -21.73
N ALA A 176 -25.20 18.98 -22.71
CA ALA A 176 -25.09 17.54 -22.51
C ALA A 176 -23.61 17.11 -22.33
N ILE A 177 -23.01 17.44 -21.18
CA ILE A 177 -21.58 17.22 -20.86
C ILE A 177 -21.16 15.78 -21.17
N ASP A 178 -21.98 14.80 -20.75
CA ASP A 178 -21.70 13.38 -20.96
C ASP A 178 -21.72 12.99 -22.45
N ALA A 179 -22.49 13.68 -23.29
CA ALA A 179 -22.49 13.48 -24.75
C ALA A 179 -21.30 14.18 -25.42
N ILE A 180 -20.91 15.36 -24.94
CA ILE A 180 -19.70 16.08 -25.41
C ILE A 180 -18.45 15.25 -25.12
N VAL A 181 -18.30 14.76 -23.89
CA VAL A 181 -17.17 13.89 -23.50
C VAL A 181 -17.17 12.59 -24.31
N ARG A 182 -18.34 11.99 -24.53
CA ARG A 182 -18.50 10.81 -25.40
C ARG A 182 -18.02 11.07 -26.83
N ALA A 183 -18.39 12.21 -27.42
CA ALA A 183 -17.94 12.60 -28.75
C ALA A 183 -16.43 12.85 -28.82
N LYS A 184 -15.85 13.54 -27.82
CA LYS A 184 -14.39 13.73 -27.68
C LYS A 184 -13.65 12.39 -27.58
N VAL A 185 -14.15 11.44 -26.80
CA VAL A 185 -13.52 10.10 -26.68
C VAL A 185 -13.57 9.34 -28.00
N ARG A 186 -14.74 9.29 -28.65
CA ARG A 186 -14.96 8.55 -29.92
C ARG A 186 -14.03 8.96 -31.07
N SER A 187 -13.61 10.21 -31.16
CA SER A 187 -12.77 10.66 -32.28
C SER A 187 -11.35 10.04 -32.25
N VAL A 188 -10.85 9.65 -31.08
CA VAL A 188 -9.51 9.05 -30.89
C VAL A 188 -9.52 7.68 -30.17
N ALA A 189 -10.69 7.14 -29.85
CA ALA A 189 -10.82 5.82 -29.25
C ALA A 189 -10.13 4.74 -30.10
N GLY A 190 -9.56 3.72 -29.43
CA GLY A 190 -8.77 2.67 -30.07
C GLY A 190 -7.39 3.08 -30.59
N HIS A 191 -7.02 4.37 -30.58
CA HIS A 191 -5.77 4.79 -31.23
C HIS A 191 -4.50 4.25 -30.51
N PRO A 192 -3.48 3.71 -31.22
CA PRO A 192 -2.27 3.14 -30.60
C PRO A 192 -1.34 4.17 -29.94
N ALA A 193 -1.31 5.40 -30.44
CA ALA A 193 -0.53 6.49 -29.83
C ALA A 193 -1.20 7.14 -28.62
N LEU A 194 -2.41 6.73 -28.23
CA LEU A 194 -3.06 7.26 -27.03
C LEU A 194 -2.32 6.75 -25.77
N LEU A 195 -1.88 7.65 -24.90
CA LEU A 195 -1.36 7.29 -23.57
C LEU A 195 -2.50 7.09 -22.59
N CYS A 196 -3.32 8.13 -22.41
CA CYS A 196 -4.44 8.18 -21.49
C CYS A 196 -5.33 9.40 -21.78
N TYR A 197 -6.57 9.36 -21.29
CA TYR A 197 -7.44 10.54 -21.21
C TYR A 197 -7.26 11.24 -19.86
N ALA A 198 -6.95 12.53 -19.87
CA ALA A 198 -7.09 13.40 -18.71
C ALA A 198 -8.49 13.99 -18.71
N LEU A 199 -9.33 13.63 -17.73
CA LEU A 199 -10.71 14.14 -17.61
C LEU A 199 -10.75 15.66 -17.60
N GLY A 200 -9.83 16.28 -16.86
CA GLY A 200 -9.67 17.73 -16.79
C GLY A 200 -8.36 18.12 -16.12
N ASN A 201 -8.09 19.42 -16.10
CA ASN A 201 -6.91 20.05 -15.52
C ASN A 201 -7.29 21.10 -14.48
N GLU A 202 -7.00 20.82 -13.20
CA GLU A 202 -7.25 21.71 -12.05
C GLU A 202 -8.67 22.34 -12.00
N ILE A 203 -9.60 21.64 -11.36
CA ILE A 203 -10.79 22.28 -10.79
C ILE A 203 -10.33 23.11 -9.58
N SER A 204 -10.51 24.44 -9.64
CA SER A 204 -9.95 25.34 -8.62
C SER A 204 -10.41 25.00 -7.20
N ALA A 205 -9.51 25.16 -6.22
CA ALA A 205 -9.79 24.85 -4.82
C ALA A 205 -11.01 25.58 -4.25
N GLN A 206 -11.32 26.78 -4.76
CA GLN A 206 -12.53 27.54 -4.40
C GLN A 206 -13.81 26.81 -4.84
N ILE A 207 -13.85 26.30 -6.08
CA ILE A 207 -14.98 25.51 -6.59
C ILE A 207 -15.11 24.18 -5.83
N VAL A 208 -13.98 23.50 -5.55
CA VAL A 208 -14.00 22.26 -4.75
C VAL A 208 -14.49 22.52 -3.34
N ARG A 209 -14.09 23.63 -2.70
CA ARG A 209 -14.56 24.06 -1.39
C ARG A 209 -16.06 24.41 -1.39
N TRP A 210 -16.55 25.08 -2.45
CA TRP A 210 -17.96 25.46 -2.60
C TRP A 210 -18.88 24.23 -2.81
N LEU A 211 -18.52 23.35 -3.76
CA LEU A 211 -19.33 22.17 -4.11
C LEU A 211 -19.15 20.99 -3.14
N GLY A 212 -18.05 21.00 -2.40
CA GLY A 212 -17.60 19.90 -1.53
C GLY A 212 -16.94 18.75 -2.32
N PRO A 213 -15.90 18.09 -1.75
CA PRO A 213 -15.12 17.07 -2.46
C PRO A 213 -15.97 15.90 -2.98
N ARG A 214 -16.98 15.45 -2.21
CA ARG A 214 -17.89 14.35 -2.60
C ARG A 214 -18.80 14.68 -3.80
N ARG A 215 -18.98 15.95 -4.17
CA ARG A 215 -19.73 16.33 -5.38
C ARG A 215 -18.81 16.32 -6.60
N ILE A 216 -17.58 16.80 -6.45
CA ILE A 216 -16.51 16.73 -7.47
C ILE A 216 -16.14 15.27 -7.78
N GLU A 217 -15.93 14.43 -6.75
CA GLU A 217 -15.65 13.00 -6.89
C GLU A 217 -16.72 12.30 -7.74
N ARG A 218 -18.01 12.53 -7.46
CA ARG A 218 -19.13 11.97 -8.22
C ARG A 218 -19.21 12.49 -9.66
N TYR A 219 -18.86 13.75 -9.89
CA TYR A 219 -18.81 14.33 -11.24
C TYR A 219 -17.71 13.66 -12.07
N LEU A 220 -16.47 13.63 -11.57
CA LEU A 220 -15.35 12.99 -12.22
C LEU A 220 -15.57 11.48 -12.41
N LYS A 221 -16.22 10.82 -11.43
CA LYS A 221 -16.59 9.40 -11.55
C LYS A 221 -17.59 9.13 -12.69
N ARG A 222 -18.57 10.02 -12.89
CA ARG A 222 -19.53 9.91 -14.00
C ARG A 222 -18.81 10.00 -15.35
N LEU A 223 -17.91 10.98 -15.50
CA LEU A 223 -17.15 11.14 -16.75
C LEU A 223 -16.16 10.00 -16.98
N PHE A 224 -15.51 9.49 -15.94
CA PHE A 224 -14.71 8.27 -16.02
C PHE A 224 -15.51 7.08 -16.57
N ASP A 225 -16.75 6.89 -16.10
CA ASP A 225 -17.62 5.81 -16.60
C ASP A 225 -18.05 6.05 -18.07
N VAL A 226 -18.22 7.31 -18.50
CA VAL A 226 -18.44 7.65 -19.92
C VAL A 226 -17.23 7.26 -20.77
N VAL A 227 -16.00 7.59 -20.34
CA VAL A 227 -14.77 7.23 -21.07
C VAL A 227 -14.63 5.71 -21.16
N LYS A 228 -14.73 4.99 -20.03
CA LYS A 228 -14.60 3.51 -20.00
C LYS A 228 -15.73 2.77 -20.72
N ALA A 229 -16.86 3.41 -21.01
CA ALA A 229 -17.92 2.84 -21.82
C ALA A 229 -17.66 2.94 -23.33
N GLU A 230 -16.77 3.83 -23.77
CA GLU A 230 -16.42 4.06 -25.18
C GLU A 230 -15.04 3.48 -25.54
N ASP A 231 -14.05 3.60 -24.65
CA ASP A 231 -12.75 2.94 -24.77
C ASP A 231 -12.41 2.22 -23.44
N PRO A 232 -12.85 0.96 -23.27
CA PRO A 232 -12.67 0.21 -22.02
C PRO A 232 -11.20 -0.01 -21.64
N ALA A 233 -10.31 -0.10 -22.64
CA ALA A 233 -8.89 -0.37 -22.47
C ALA A 233 -8.05 0.90 -22.25
N ALA A 234 -8.59 2.10 -22.52
CA ALA A 234 -7.87 3.35 -22.30
C ALA A 234 -7.65 3.65 -20.80
N LEU A 235 -6.45 4.12 -20.48
CA LEU A 235 -6.13 4.67 -19.16
C LEU A 235 -6.79 6.04 -18.98
N VAL A 236 -7.28 6.33 -17.78
CA VAL A 236 -7.98 7.56 -17.43
C VAL A 236 -7.43 8.17 -16.14
N THR A 237 -7.17 9.47 -16.19
CA THR A 237 -6.63 10.27 -15.09
C THR A 237 -7.40 11.59 -14.93
N TYR A 238 -7.08 12.34 -13.90
CA TYR A 238 -7.46 13.73 -13.71
C TYR A 238 -6.21 14.46 -13.22
N VAL A 239 -5.87 15.59 -13.83
CA VAL A 239 -4.69 16.35 -13.47
C VAL A 239 -5.03 17.25 -12.30
N ASN A 240 -4.47 16.91 -11.15
CA ASN A 240 -4.73 17.57 -9.87
C ASN A 240 -3.66 18.61 -9.54
N TYR A 241 -3.92 19.43 -8.53
CA TYR A 241 -3.00 20.47 -8.06
C TYR A 241 -2.80 20.35 -6.53
N PRO A 242 -1.67 20.80 -5.95
CA PRO A 242 -1.46 20.76 -4.50
C PRO A 242 -2.52 21.48 -3.66
N THR A 243 -3.23 22.45 -4.25
CA THR A 243 -4.38 23.16 -3.66
C THR A 243 -5.60 22.25 -3.47
N THR A 244 -5.62 21.07 -4.09
CA THR A 244 -6.73 20.11 -4.12
C THR A 244 -6.25 18.65 -3.91
N GLU A 245 -5.08 18.44 -3.29
CA GLU A 245 -4.52 17.11 -3.00
C GLU A 245 -5.44 16.22 -2.14
N TYR A 246 -6.36 16.81 -1.37
CA TYR A 246 -7.36 16.10 -0.57
C TYR A 246 -8.45 15.39 -1.41
N LEU A 247 -8.51 15.63 -2.72
CA LEU A 247 -9.37 14.89 -3.65
C LEU A 247 -8.83 13.46 -3.86
N GLN A 248 -9.20 12.55 -2.98
CA GLN A 248 -8.93 11.13 -3.13
C GLN A 248 -9.88 10.52 -4.18
N LEU A 249 -9.36 10.28 -5.39
CA LEU A 249 -10.10 9.73 -6.53
C LEU A 249 -9.66 8.28 -6.83
N PRO A 250 -10.08 7.27 -6.04
CA PRO A 250 -9.54 5.89 -6.11
C PRO A 250 -9.94 5.12 -7.38
N PHE A 251 -10.85 5.66 -8.18
CA PHE A 251 -11.35 5.02 -9.41
C PHE A 251 -10.51 5.31 -10.66
N LEU A 252 -9.59 6.27 -10.60
CA LEU A 252 -8.69 6.60 -11.71
C LEU A 252 -7.56 5.56 -11.83
N ASP A 253 -7.15 5.26 -13.06
CA ASP A 253 -6.08 4.30 -13.35
C ASP A 253 -4.69 4.87 -13.02
N LEU A 254 -4.52 6.19 -13.20
CA LEU A 254 -3.28 6.95 -12.93
C LEU A 254 -3.57 8.11 -11.98
N VAL A 255 -2.53 8.60 -11.29
CA VAL A 255 -2.58 9.83 -10.50
C VAL A 255 -1.62 10.86 -11.09
N CYS A 256 -2.14 12.04 -11.43
CA CYS A 256 -1.38 13.12 -12.05
C CYS A 256 -1.43 14.39 -11.21
N PHE A 257 -0.28 15.04 -11.01
CA PHE A 257 -0.18 16.35 -10.36
C PHE A 257 0.72 17.30 -11.14
N ASN A 258 0.32 18.56 -11.23
CA ASN A 258 1.18 19.65 -11.66
C ASN A 258 1.94 20.18 -10.44
N VAL A 259 3.28 20.26 -10.51
CA VAL A 259 4.13 20.61 -9.36
C VAL A 259 5.28 21.52 -9.79
N TYR A 260 5.21 22.78 -9.34
CA TYR A 260 6.20 23.82 -9.60
C TYR A 260 6.96 24.15 -8.31
N LEU A 261 7.79 23.22 -7.83
CA LEU A 261 8.63 23.41 -6.65
C LEU A 261 10.07 23.69 -7.06
N GLU A 262 10.63 24.77 -6.53
CA GLU A 262 11.97 25.31 -6.85
C GLU A 262 13.07 24.79 -5.91
N SER A 263 12.72 23.93 -4.94
CA SER A 263 13.64 23.34 -3.97
C SER A 263 13.58 21.81 -4.04
N GLN A 264 14.74 21.17 -4.23
CA GLN A 264 14.85 19.72 -4.32
C GLN A 264 14.36 19.01 -3.06
N GLU A 265 14.75 19.48 -1.87
CA GLU A 265 14.30 18.92 -0.59
C GLU A 265 12.77 18.97 -0.45
N ARG A 266 12.16 20.11 -0.79
CA ARG A 266 10.69 20.28 -0.76
C ARG A 266 10.00 19.40 -1.81
N LEU A 267 10.58 19.27 -2.99
CA LEU A 267 10.07 18.35 -4.02
C LEU A 267 10.14 16.90 -3.53
N GLU A 268 11.27 16.43 -2.99
CA GLU A 268 11.40 15.08 -2.44
C GLU A 268 10.37 14.79 -1.34
N ALA A 269 10.21 15.70 -0.38
CA ALA A 269 9.22 15.58 0.69
C ALA A 269 7.79 15.52 0.13
N TYR A 270 7.47 16.35 -0.87
CA TYR A 270 6.15 16.34 -1.50
C TYR A 270 5.91 15.10 -2.38
N LEU A 271 6.93 14.58 -3.05
CA LEU A 271 6.84 13.34 -3.83
C LEU A 271 6.56 12.13 -2.97
N ALA A 272 7.18 12.02 -1.80
CA ALA A 272 6.86 10.96 -0.83
C ALA A 272 5.38 11.01 -0.42
N ARG A 273 4.85 12.21 -0.15
CA ARG A 273 3.43 12.44 0.12
C ARG A 273 2.52 12.05 -1.06
N LEU A 274 2.85 12.48 -2.28
CA LEU A 274 2.09 12.15 -3.48
C LEU A 274 2.10 10.64 -3.76
N GLN A 275 3.20 9.94 -3.51
CA GLN A 275 3.30 8.49 -3.61
C GLN A 275 2.37 7.77 -2.61
N ASN A 276 2.23 8.31 -1.40
CA ASN A 276 1.32 7.80 -0.37
C ASN A 276 -0.16 8.08 -0.71
N ILE A 277 -0.45 9.18 -1.42
CA ILE A 277 -1.78 9.51 -1.97
C ILE A 277 -2.12 8.62 -3.18
N ALA A 278 -1.15 8.35 -4.04
CA ALA A 278 -1.31 7.47 -5.20
C ALA A 278 -1.69 6.04 -4.80
N GLY A 279 -1.12 5.55 -3.70
CA GLY A 279 -1.35 4.20 -3.19
C GLY A 279 -0.67 3.18 -4.09
N ASN A 280 -1.42 2.22 -4.63
CA ASN A 280 -0.87 1.19 -5.53
C ASN A 280 -0.92 1.59 -7.02
N ARG A 281 -1.04 2.89 -7.35
CA ARG A 281 -1.22 3.37 -8.74
C ARG A 281 -0.01 4.18 -9.21
N PRO A 282 0.21 4.34 -10.52
CA PRO A 282 1.29 5.15 -11.04
C PRO A 282 1.08 6.62 -10.72
N LEU A 283 2.14 7.27 -10.24
CA LEU A 283 2.23 8.72 -10.09
C LEU A 283 2.96 9.31 -11.29
N ILE A 284 2.37 10.34 -11.92
CA ILE A 284 2.99 11.14 -12.97
C ILE A 284 2.97 12.61 -12.53
N LEU A 285 4.10 13.31 -12.70
CA LEU A 285 4.09 14.77 -12.65
C LEU A 285 3.66 15.29 -14.01
N SER A 286 2.42 15.76 -14.12
CA SER A 286 1.82 16.17 -15.40
C SER A 286 2.25 17.55 -15.88
N GLU A 287 2.86 18.34 -15.01
CA GLU A 287 3.66 19.54 -15.31
C GLU A 287 4.77 19.65 -14.25
N VAL A 288 6.00 19.89 -14.69
CA VAL A 288 7.13 20.42 -13.90
C VAL A 288 7.86 21.47 -14.73
N GLY A 289 8.43 22.48 -14.09
CA GLY A 289 9.23 23.48 -14.79
C GLY A 289 9.70 24.63 -13.91
N LEU A 290 10.43 25.54 -14.52
CA LEU A 290 10.85 26.83 -13.96
C LEU A 290 10.84 27.89 -15.08
N ASP A 291 10.37 29.09 -14.78
CA ASP A 291 10.35 30.22 -15.72
C ASP A 291 11.77 30.78 -15.97
N SER A 292 12.18 30.88 -17.25
CA SER A 292 13.49 31.46 -17.60
C SER A 292 13.52 32.99 -17.58
N VAL A 293 12.38 33.70 -17.54
CA VAL A 293 12.37 35.18 -17.43
C VAL A 293 12.91 35.63 -16.06
N ARG A 294 12.42 35.01 -14.97
CA ARG A 294 12.80 35.37 -13.60
C ARG A 294 14.07 34.68 -13.12
N ASN A 295 14.39 33.49 -13.65
CA ASN A 295 15.47 32.64 -13.16
C ASN A 295 16.65 32.45 -14.14
N GLY A 296 16.53 32.97 -15.37
CA GLY A 296 17.49 32.75 -16.45
C GLY A 296 17.44 31.32 -17.03
N GLU A 297 17.93 31.16 -18.26
CA GLU A 297 17.93 29.85 -18.94
C GLU A 297 18.84 28.82 -18.27
N ALA A 298 19.95 29.26 -17.65
CA ALA A 298 20.85 28.38 -16.91
C ALA A 298 20.18 27.83 -15.64
N GLY A 299 19.50 28.69 -14.86
CA GLY A 299 18.74 28.28 -13.68
C GLY A 299 17.57 27.35 -14.04
N GLN A 300 16.86 27.63 -15.13
CA GLN A 300 15.83 26.72 -15.68
C GLN A 300 16.42 25.35 -16.04
N ALA A 301 17.58 25.30 -16.69
CA ALA A 301 18.22 24.04 -17.10
C ALA A 301 18.70 23.21 -15.89
N GLU A 302 19.31 23.85 -14.90
CA GLU A 302 19.69 23.20 -13.65
C GLU A 302 18.47 22.65 -12.89
N ALA A 303 17.42 23.47 -12.76
CA ALA A 303 16.17 23.12 -12.08
C ALA A 303 15.51 21.89 -12.71
N LEU A 304 15.29 21.91 -14.03
CA LEU A 304 14.72 20.77 -14.75
C LEU A 304 15.58 19.51 -14.60
N GLY A 305 16.91 19.66 -14.62
CA GLY A 305 17.84 18.56 -14.44
C GLY A 305 17.64 17.82 -13.10
N TRP A 306 17.58 18.53 -11.98
CA TRP A 306 17.35 17.90 -10.67
C TRP A 306 15.88 17.53 -10.45
N GLN A 307 14.90 18.31 -10.91
CA GLN A 307 13.46 18.00 -10.77
C GLN A 307 13.13 16.64 -11.39
N LEU A 308 13.61 16.39 -12.62
CA LEU A 308 13.37 15.16 -13.36
C LEU A 308 14.03 13.94 -12.70
N ARG A 309 15.33 14.01 -12.37
CA ARG A 309 16.04 12.94 -11.66
C ARG A 309 15.37 12.60 -10.32
N THR A 310 14.98 13.62 -9.56
CA THR A 310 14.31 13.46 -8.26
C THR A 310 12.96 12.76 -8.41
N ALA A 311 12.18 13.12 -9.42
CA ALA A 311 10.88 12.50 -9.70
C ALA A 311 11.00 11.00 -9.99
N PHE A 312 11.94 10.59 -10.86
CA PHE A 312 12.15 9.18 -11.17
C PHE A 312 12.78 8.37 -10.03
N ALA A 313 13.76 8.93 -9.31
CA ALA A 313 14.34 8.32 -8.11
C ALA A 313 13.30 8.10 -7.00
N SER A 314 12.33 9.01 -6.89
CA SER A 314 11.16 8.87 -6.00
C SER A 314 10.07 7.92 -6.55
N GLY A 315 10.31 7.25 -7.68
CA GLY A 315 9.43 6.25 -8.27
C GLY A 315 8.24 6.79 -9.07
N CYS A 316 8.31 8.00 -9.62
CA CYS A 316 7.27 8.44 -10.56
C CYS A 316 7.34 7.60 -11.83
N ALA A 317 6.18 7.14 -12.31
CA ALA A 317 6.06 6.46 -13.60
C ALA A 317 6.35 7.41 -14.78
N GLY A 318 6.30 8.72 -14.53
CA GLY A 318 7.04 9.68 -15.33
C GLY A 318 6.67 11.13 -15.09
N THR A 319 7.04 11.96 -16.06
CA THR A 319 7.00 13.43 -15.95
C THR A 319 6.63 14.05 -17.30
N PHE A 320 6.07 15.25 -17.26
CA PHE A 320 5.90 16.14 -18.40
C PHE A 320 6.50 17.51 -18.06
N VAL A 321 7.50 17.93 -18.84
CA VAL A 321 8.05 19.28 -18.71
C VAL A 321 7.08 20.29 -19.30
N PHE A 322 6.73 21.30 -18.49
CA PHE A 322 6.08 22.52 -18.94
C PHE A 322 7.19 23.50 -19.35
N ALA A 323 7.40 23.81 -20.63
CA ALA A 323 6.70 23.30 -21.83
C ALA A 323 7.69 22.99 -22.97
N TRP A 324 7.21 22.50 -24.12
CA TRP A 324 8.08 22.32 -25.30
C TRP A 324 8.68 23.65 -25.80
N THR A 325 7.85 24.69 -25.92
CA THR A 325 8.21 25.98 -26.53
C THR A 325 7.63 27.13 -25.69
N ASP A 326 8.24 28.32 -25.78
CA ASP A 326 7.68 29.55 -25.20
C ASP A 326 6.46 30.08 -25.97
N GLU A 327 6.18 29.57 -27.19
CA GLU A 327 4.94 29.93 -27.90
C GLU A 327 3.73 29.41 -27.11
N TRP A 328 2.96 30.33 -26.53
CA TRP A 328 1.79 30.01 -25.74
C TRP A 328 0.69 31.05 -25.88
N TYR A 329 -0.56 30.60 -26.01
CA TYR A 329 -1.73 31.45 -26.21
C TYR A 329 -2.79 31.15 -25.15
N ARG A 330 -3.32 32.19 -24.49
CA ARG A 330 -4.36 32.01 -23.45
C ARG A 330 -5.26 33.25 -23.35
N ALA A 331 -6.54 33.00 -23.08
CA ALA A 331 -7.55 34.04 -22.81
C ALA A 331 -7.76 35.12 -23.90
N GLY A 332 -7.21 34.93 -25.11
CA GLY A 332 -7.30 35.89 -26.22
C GLY A 332 -5.95 36.46 -26.67
N GLU A 333 -4.91 36.27 -25.86
CA GLU A 333 -3.62 36.96 -25.99
C GLU A 333 -2.45 35.95 -26.01
N ASP A 334 -1.33 36.35 -26.61
CA ASP A 334 -0.06 35.63 -26.47
C ASP A 334 0.49 35.85 -25.06
N VAL A 335 1.19 34.86 -24.50
CA VAL A 335 1.62 34.86 -23.10
C VAL A 335 3.12 35.17 -22.98
N ASP A 336 3.43 36.45 -22.76
CA ASP A 336 4.81 36.95 -22.66
C ASP A 336 5.35 37.09 -21.22
N ASP A 337 4.51 36.89 -20.19
CA ASP A 337 4.87 37.14 -18.79
C ASP A 337 5.69 36.02 -18.12
N TRP A 338 5.87 34.89 -18.80
CA TRP A 338 6.75 33.77 -18.41
C TRP A 338 7.27 33.04 -19.65
N LYS A 339 8.44 32.38 -19.51
CA LYS A 339 9.06 31.58 -20.58
C LYS A 339 9.50 30.22 -20.03
N PHE A 340 8.56 29.27 -20.02
CA PHE A 340 8.75 27.90 -19.53
C PHE A 340 9.21 26.91 -20.62
N GLY A 341 9.26 27.33 -21.88
CA GLY A 341 9.64 26.47 -23.01
C GLY A 341 11.09 26.00 -22.91
N ILE A 342 11.34 24.72 -23.21
CA ILE A 342 12.70 24.18 -23.41
C ILE A 342 13.28 24.52 -24.80
N THR A 343 12.44 25.00 -25.72
CA THR A 343 12.80 25.81 -26.87
C THR A 343 12.20 27.21 -26.73
N ASP A 344 12.73 28.18 -27.45
CA ASP A 344 12.07 29.48 -27.60
C ASP A 344 10.81 29.40 -28.49
N GLU A 345 10.16 30.55 -28.65
CA GLU A 345 9.00 30.79 -29.53
C GLU A 345 9.25 30.40 -31.01
N ARG A 346 10.52 30.40 -31.46
CA ARG A 346 10.95 30.05 -32.83
C ARG A 346 11.46 28.62 -32.95
N ARG A 347 11.24 27.78 -31.93
CA ARG A 347 11.75 26.39 -31.80
C ARG A 347 13.28 26.28 -31.80
N ARG A 348 14.01 27.33 -31.40
CA ARG A 348 15.45 27.24 -31.15
C ARG A 348 15.69 26.62 -29.76
N PRO A 349 16.61 25.66 -29.61
CA PRO A 349 16.79 24.94 -28.35
C PRO A 349 17.45 25.83 -27.28
N LYS A 350 16.88 25.85 -26.07
CA LYS A 350 17.52 26.44 -24.89
C LYS A 350 18.47 25.42 -24.22
N PRO A 351 19.37 25.85 -23.31
CA PRO A 351 20.14 24.95 -22.44
C PRO A 351 19.28 23.91 -21.70
N ALA A 352 18.03 24.27 -21.38
CA ALA A 352 17.03 23.39 -20.77
C ALA A 352 16.79 22.10 -21.57
N LEU A 353 16.75 22.14 -22.91
CA LEU A 353 16.54 20.93 -23.73
C LEU A 353 17.67 19.90 -23.54
N ALA A 354 18.92 20.36 -23.44
CA ALA A 354 20.07 19.49 -23.21
C ALA A 354 20.03 18.86 -21.81
N ALA A 355 19.67 19.64 -20.79
CA ALA A 355 19.51 19.16 -19.42
C ALA A 355 18.37 18.13 -19.29
N VAL A 356 17.22 18.39 -19.91
CA VAL A 356 16.08 17.47 -19.97
C VAL A 356 16.46 16.18 -20.69
N ARG A 357 17.07 16.26 -21.89
CA ARG A 357 17.55 15.09 -22.64
C ARG A 357 18.49 14.22 -21.79
N ARG A 358 19.41 14.83 -21.05
CA ARG A 358 20.34 14.12 -20.15
C ARG A 358 19.58 13.43 -19.01
N ALA A 359 18.74 14.15 -18.26
CA ALA A 359 17.97 13.56 -17.17
C ALA A 359 17.01 12.45 -17.63
N TYR A 360 16.49 12.54 -18.87
CA TYR A 360 15.67 11.52 -19.52
C TYR A 360 16.44 10.30 -20.03
N ALA A 361 17.72 10.43 -20.34
CA ALA A 361 18.61 9.30 -20.60
C ALA A 361 19.07 8.62 -19.29
N GLU A 362 19.19 9.38 -18.20
CA GLU A 362 19.53 8.93 -16.84
C GLU A 362 18.33 8.33 -16.08
N ALA A 363 17.14 8.22 -16.67
CA ALA A 363 15.93 7.79 -15.98
C ALA A 363 15.74 6.24 -15.96
N PRO A 364 15.46 5.61 -14.81
CA PRO A 364 15.25 6.22 -13.50
C PRO A 364 16.54 6.48 -12.70
N PHE A 365 17.64 5.79 -13.02
CA PHE A 365 18.96 5.99 -12.42
C PHE A 365 20.07 5.95 -13.48
N PRO A 366 21.18 6.70 -13.30
CA PRO A 366 22.37 6.59 -14.16
C PRO A 366 22.96 5.18 -14.14
N ARG A 367 23.43 4.70 -15.30
CA ARG A 367 24.01 3.35 -15.47
C ARG A 367 25.37 3.17 -14.80
N ASP A 368 26.10 4.26 -14.63
CA ASP A 368 27.44 4.38 -14.06
C ASP A 368 27.44 4.66 -12.55
N ARG A 369 26.27 4.62 -11.91
CA ARG A 369 26.15 4.84 -10.48
C ARG A 369 26.82 3.72 -9.69
N ALA A 370 27.67 4.08 -8.73
CA ALA A 370 28.19 3.15 -7.74
C ALA A 370 27.06 2.72 -6.79
N TRP A 371 26.88 1.40 -6.66
CA TRP A 371 25.85 0.78 -5.84
C TRP A 371 26.50 -0.05 -4.71
N PRO A 372 25.94 -0.06 -3.48
CA PRO A 372 26.39 -0.95 -2.41
C PRO A 372 26.08 -2.42 -2.71
N SER A 373 26.84 -3.35 -2.15
CA SER A 373 26.60 -4.78 -2.33
C SER A 373 25.36 -5.25 -1.53
N VAL A 374 24.53 -6.11 -2.13
CA VAL A 374 23.28 -6.60 -1.52
C VAL A 374 23.22 -8.12 -1.43
N SER A 375 22.94 -8.66 -0.25
CA SER A 375 22.54 -10.07 -0.11
C SER A 375 21.01 -10.18 -0.01
N VAL A 376 20.36 -10.80 -0.99
CA VAL A 376 18.93 -11.10 -0.92
C VAL A 376 18.73 -12.43 -0.21
N VAL A 377 18.00 -12.44 0.90
CA VAL A 377 17.70 -13.63 1.71
C VAL A 377 16.24 -14.01 1.54
N VAL A 378 16.00 -15.21 0.99
CA VAL A 378 14.68 -15.82 0.87
C VAL A 378 14.56 -16.96 1.87
N CYS A 379 13.65 -16.84 2.83
CA CYS A 379 13.36 -17.91 3.79
C CYS A 379 12.12 -18.67 3.34
N THR A 380 12.19 -20.00 3.29
CA THR A 380 11.12 -20.86 2.79
C THR A 380 10.86 -22.08 3.67
N TYR A 381 9.59 -22.49 3.75
CA TYR A 381 9.17 -23.73 4.40
C TYR A 381 7.90 -24.28 3.75
N ASN A 382 8.04 -25.33 2.94
CA ASN A 382 6.99 -25.87 2.06
C ASN A 382 6.41 -24.80 1.11
N GLY A 383 7.30 -24.06 0.46
CA GLY A 383 7.00 -22.97 -0.48
C GLY A 383 6.88 -23.41 -1.95
N SER A 384 6.76 -24.70 -2.26
CA SER A 384 6.94 -25.22 -3.62
C SER A 384 5.96 -24.68 -4.66
N ARG A 385 4.88 -24.04 -4.21
CA ARG A 385 3.87 -23.37 -5.05
C ARG A 385 4.32 -22.02 -5.60
N THR A 386 5.15 -21.27 -4.87
CA THR A 386 5.46 -19.85 -5.16
C THR A 386 6.95 -19.55 -5.26
N ILE A 387 7.81 -20.42 -4.72
CA ILE A 387 9.28 -20.26 -4.78
C ILE A 387 9.81 -20.12 -6.22
N ARG A 388 9.14 -20.71 -7.21
CA ARG A 388 9.47 -20.55 -8.64
C ARG A 388 9.34 -19.09 -9.09
N ASP A 389 8.17 -18.50 -8.90
CA ASP A 389 7.87 -17.11 -9.28
C ASP A 389 8.78 -16.12 -8.54
N CYS A 390 9.08 -16.40 -7.26
CA CYS A 390 10.06 -15.66 -6.45
C CYS A 390 11.44 -15.63 -7.13
N LEU A 391 12.01 -16.81 -7.46
CA LEU A 391 13.35 -16.93 -8.05
C LEU A 391 13.41 -16.42 -9.49
N GLU A 392 12.38 -16.64 -10.30
CA GLU A 392 12.25 -16.05 -11.64
C GLU A 392 12.14 -14.51 -11.61
N GLY A 393 11.55 -13.95 -10.55
CA GLY A 393 11.54 -12.50 -10.30
C GLY A 393 12.94 -11.98 -9.93
N LEU A 394 13.66 -12.70 -9.08
CA LEU A 394 15.03 -12.35 -8.67
C LEU A 394 16.03 -12.38 -9.85
N GLN A 395 15.88 -13.33 -10.78
CA GLN A 395 16.67 -13.38 -12.03
C GLN A 395 16.43 -12.17 -12.96
N ARG A 396 15.36 -11.39 -12.75
CA ARG A 396 15.02 -10.20 -13.57
C ARG A 396 15.47 -8.89 -12.90
N LEU A 397 16.21 -8.94 -11.79
CA LEU A 397 16.72 -7.75 -11.12
C LEU A 397 17.77 -7.01 -11.97
N ASP A 398 17.56 -5.71 -12.13
CA ASP A 398 18.45 -4.74 -12.76
C ASP A 398 19.41 -4.21 -11.69
N TYR A 399 20.34 -5.04 -11.20
CA TYR A 399 21.30 -4.66 -10.15
C TYR A 399 22.67 -5.32 -10.37
N PRO A 400 23.79 -4.59 -10.27
CA PRO A 400 25.09 -5.12 -10.69
C PRO A 400 25.81 -6.00 -9.66
N ASP A 401 25.61 -5.77 -8.36
CA ASP A 401 26.33 -6.46 -7.28
C ASP A 401 25.35 -6.98 -6.22
N PHE A 402 24.79 -8.16 -6.46
CA PHE A 402 23.96 -8.86 -5.50
C PHE A 402 24.18 -10.37 -5.51
N GLU A 403 23.89 -11.01 -4.37
CA GLU A 403 23.79 -12.46 -4.25
C GLU A 403 22.40 -12.87 -3.75
N VAL A 404 21.97 -14.09 -4.05
CA VAL A 404 20.71 -14.66 -3.54
C VAL A 404 21.01 -15.87 -2.67
N ILE A 405 20.47 -15.86 -1.45
CA ILE A 405 20.61 -16.90 -0.44
C ILE A 405 19.21 -17.44 -0.12
N VAL A 406 18.96 -18.71 -0.42
CA VAL A 406 17.70 -19.39 -0.10
C VAL A 406 17.90 -20.24 1.14
N VAL A 407 17.21 -19.92 2.23
CA VAL A 407 17.24 -20.69 3.48
C VAL A 407 15.97 -21.55 3.57
N ASP A 408 16.16 -22.86 3.43
CA ASP A 408 15.12 -23.88 3.50
C ASP A 408 15.02 -24.42 4.94
N ASP A 409 13.97 -24.01 5.66
CA ASP A 409 13.71 -24.34 7.08
C ASP A 409 13.10 -25.76 7.23
N GLY A 410 13.68 -26.74 6.54
CA GLY A 410 13.31 -28.15 6.61
C GLY A 410 12.04 -28.50 5.84
N SER A 411 11.88 -28.01 4.61
CA SER A 411 10.74 -28.34 3.75
C SER A 411 10.64 -29.85 3.48
N THR A 412 9.40 -30.34 3.39
CA THR A 412 9.07 -31.75 3.11
C THR A 412 8.45 -31.97 1.73
N ASP A 413 8.39 -30.91 0.92
CA ASP A 413 7.82 -30.88 -0.43
C ASP A 413 8.92 -30.65 -1.49
N GLY A 414 8.54 -30.26 -2.71
CA GLY A 414 9.47 -30.00 -3.81
C GLY A 414 10.33 -28.73 -3.69
N THR A 415 10.21 -27.93 -2.62
CA THR A 415 10.82 -26.59 -2.51
C THR A 415 12.33 -26.61 -2.75
N ALA A 416 13.07 -27.44 -2.02
CA ALA A 416 14.53 -27.51 -2.12
C ALA A 416 15.00 -27.98 -3.51
N THR A 417 14.22 -28.85 -4.17
CA THR A 417 14.49 -29.31 -5.54
C THR A 417 14.28 -28.20 -6.56
N ILE A 418 13.25 -27.36 -6.38
CA ILE A 418 13.01 -26.20 -7.24
C ILE A 418 14.11 -25.15 -7.03
N ALA A 419 14.46 -24.82 -5.78
CA ALA A 419 15.47 -23.80 -5.49
C ALA A 419 16.85 -24.13 -6.11
N ARG A 420 17.24 -25.41 -6.11
CA ARG A 420 18.50 -25.89 -6.73
C ARG A 420 18.51 -25.86 -8.27
N GLN A 421 17.41 -25.48 -8.93
CA GLN A 421 17.39 -25.25 -10.39
C GLN A 421 17.91 -23.86 -10.78
N TYR A 422 18.12 -22.97 -9.80
CA TYR A 422 18.54 -21.59 -9.99
C TYR A 422 19.97 -21.38 -9.47
N ASP A 423 20.66 -20.39 -10.02
CA ASP A 423 21.98 -19.96 -9.57
C ASP A 423 21.88 -19.14 -8.27
N VAL A 424 21.61 -19.85 -7.16
CA VAL A 424 21.38 -19.28 -5.83
C VAL A 424 22.02 -20.15 -4.75
N ARG A 425 22.44 -19.52 -3.64
CA ARG A 425 23.04 -20.23 -2.51
C ARG A 425 21.95 -20.86 -1.63
N VAL A 426 21.63 -22.12 -1.87
CA VAL A 426 20.67 -22.87 -1.05
C VAL A 426 21.32 -23.40 0.24
N ILE A 427 20.71 -23.10 1.38
CA ILE A 427 21.09 -23.58 2.72
C ILE A 427 19.89 -24.29 3.33
N SER A 428 19.95 -25.62 3.48
CA SER A 428 18.91 -26.40 4.16
C SER A 428 19.27 -26.59 5.65
N THR A 429 18.28 -26.44 6.53
CA THR A 429 18.37 -26.68 7.98
C THR A 429 17.20 -27.55 8.46
N GLU A 430 17.28 -28.11 9.67
CA GLU A 430 16.08 -28.60 10.36
C GLU A 430 15.13 -27.43 10.67
N ASN A 431 13.82 -27.69 10.82
CA ASN A 431 12.83 -26.64 11.08
C ASN A 431 13.06 -25.97 12.45
N ARG A 432 13.63 -24.76 12.42
CA ARG A 432 13.88 -23.89 13.59
C ARG A 432 12.96 -22.66 13.61
N GLY A 433 12.30 -22.35 12.49
CA GLY A 433 11.32 -21.27 12.35
C GLY A 433 11.88 -20.01 11.70
N LEU A 434 10.98 -19.11 11.28
CA LEU A 434 11.29 -17.97 10.40
C LEU A 434 12.46 -17.09 10.88
N ALA A 435 12.45 -16.64 12.14
CA ALA A 435 13.54 -15.83 12.70
C ALA A 435 14.90 -16.54 12.68
N ALA A 436 14.93 -17.86 12.92
CA ALA A 436 16.17 -18.65 12.87
C ALA A 436 16.68 -18.81 11.43
N ALA A 437 15.77 -18.99 10.46
CA ALA A 437 16.12 -19.00 9.04
C ALA A 437 16.65 -17.63 8.56
N ARG A 438 16.02 -16.52 8.98
CA ARG A 438 16.49 -15.15 8.69
C ARG A 438 17.89 -14.89 9.26
N ASN A 439 18.17 -15.35 10.49
CA ASN A 439 19.52 -15.28 11.07
C ASN A 439 20.55 -16.14 10.35
N LEU A 440 20.19 -17.35 9.91
CA LEU A 440 21.09 -18.20 9.12
C LEU A 440 21.43 -17.55 7.77
N GLY A 441 20.47 -16.86 7.15
CA GLY A 441 20.69 -16.02 5.98
C GLY A 441 21.61 -14.82 6.27
N LEU A 442 21.41 -14.13 7.40
CA LEU A 442 22.30 -13.04 7.84
C LEU A 442 23.75 -13.50 8.02
N THR A 443 23.99 -14.62 8.70
CA THR A 443 25.35 -15.20 8.89
C THR A 443 25.98 -15.61 7.56
N ALA A 444 25.18 -15.95 6.55
CA ALA A 444 25.67 -16.30 5.22
C ALA A 444 25.89 -15.08 4.30
N ALA A 445 25.33 -13.90 4.63
CA ALA A 445 25.29 -12.71 3.80
C ALA A 445 26.61 -11.91 3.78
N ARG A 446 27.11 -11.62 2.58
CA ARG A 446 28.36 -10.86 2.35
C ARG A 446 28.13 -9.37 2.06
N GLY A 447 26.93 -9.00 1.60
CA GLY A 447 26.57 -7.63 1.23
C GLY A 447 26.58 -6.64 2.40
N GLU A 448 26.76 -5.35 2.10
CA GLU A 448 26.58 -4.24 3.05
C GLU A 448 25.11 -4.17 3.52
N ILE A 449 24.19 -4.47 2.61
CA ILE A 449 22.74 -4.48 2.84
C ILE A 449 22.23 -5.92 2.74
N VAL A 450 21.39 -6.33 3.69
CA VAL A 450 20.66 -7.60 3.65
C VAL A 450 19.19 -7.32 3.36
N ALA A 451 18.69 -7.80 2.22
CA ALA A 451 17.32 -7.61 1.77
C ALA A 451 16.53 -8.91 1.93
N TYR A 452 15.49 -8.91 2.76
CA TYR A 452 14.62 -10.06 2.98
C TYR A 452 13.40 -10.00 2.06
N LEU A 453 13.11 -11.14 1.44
CA LEU A 453 11.95 -11.38 0.59
C LEU A 453 11.33 -12.71 1.01
N ASP A 454 10.00 -12.76 1.15
CA ASP A 454 9.31 -14.02 1.48
C ASP A 454 9.07 -14.87 0.21
N ASP A 455 8.98 -16.19 0.38
CA ASP A 455 8.85 -17.16 -0.73
C ASP A 455 7.49 -17.11 -1.48
N ASP A 456 6.52 -16.37 -0.94
CA ASP A 456 5.25 -16.03 -1.60
C ASP A 456 5.24 -14.60 -2.19
N ALA A 457 6.43 -14.02 -2.46
CA ALA A 457 6.59 -12.75 -3.14
C ALA A 457 7.72 -12.74 -4.21
N TYR A 458 7.59 -11.85 -5.21
CA TYR A 458 8.63 -11.55 -6.19
C TYR A 458 8.81 -10.04 -6.38
N PRO A 459 10.04 -9.54 -6.61
CA PRO A 459 10.30 -8.10 -6.68
C PRO A 459 9.94 -7.48 -8.03
N ASP A 460 9.81 -6.16 -8.06
CA ASP A 460 10.00 -5.39 -9.30
C ASP A 460 11.47 -5.45 -9.76
N PRO A 461 11.79 -5.49 -11.08
CA PRO A 461 13.17 -5.45 -11.57
C PRO A 461 14.08 -4.39 -10.96
N ARG A 462 13.56 -3.23 -10.53
CA ARG A 462 14.36 -2.15 -9.92
C ARG A 462 14.24 -2.05 -8.41
N TRP A 463 13.64 -3.05 -7.75
CA TRP A 463 13.45 -3.09 -6.30
C TRP A 463 14.74 -2.78 -5.51
N LEU A 464 15.86 -3.43 -5.85
CA LEU A 464 17.15 -3.17 -5.20
C LEU A 464 17.71 -1.77 -5.50
N GLN A 465 17.57 -1.24 -6.72
CA GLN A 465 18.00 0.13 -7.05
C GLN A 465 17.28 1.16 -6.17
N TYR A 466 15.96 1.02 -5.99
CA TYR A 466 15.17 1.93 -5.15
C TYR A 466 15.47 1.82 -3.65
N LEU A 467 15.79 0.62 -3.14
CA LEU A 467 16.23 0.44 -1.75
C LEU A 467 17.62 1.06 -1.55
N ALA A 468 18.58 0.72 -2.39
CA ALA A 468 19.96 1.18 -2.31
C ALA A 468 20.08 2.70 -2.50
N ASP A 469 19.35 3.30 -3.46
CA ASP A 469 19.32 4.75 -3.63
C ASP A 469 18.80 5.47 -2.38
N THR A 470 17.79 4.89 -1.71
CA THR A 470 17.26 5.47 -0.47
C THR A 470 18.29 5.34 0.68
N PHE A 471 19.01 4.22 0.79
CA PHE A 471 20.13 4.08 1.74
C PHE A 471 21.30 5.03 1.46
N LEU A 472 21.61 5.31 0.19
CA LEU A 472 22.66 6.26 -0.19
C LEU A 472 22.28 7.73 0.11
N ARG A 473 20.99 8.05 0.18
CA ARG A 473 20.47 9.41 0.44
C ARG A 473 20.05 9.66 1.89
N THR A 474 20.09 8.67 2.78
CA THR A 474 19.56 8.80 4.16
C THR A 474 20.37 8.03 5.19
N ASP A 475 20.18 8.40 6.47
CA ASP A 475 20.75 7.73 7.65
C ASP A 475 19.91 6.54 8.14
N TYR A 476 18.98 6.03 7.32
CA TYR A 476 18.13 4.90 7.69
C TYR A 476 18.94 3.60 7.86
N VAL A 477 18.64 2.86 8.93
CA VAL A 477 19.27 1.55 9.22
C VAL A 477 18.53 0.40 8.56
N ALA A 478 17.22 0.57 8.31
CA ALA A 478 16.39 -0.36 7.56
C ALA A 478 15.38 0.40 6.70
N ILE A 479 14.97 -0.19 5.57
CA ILE A 479 14.04 0.41 4.60
C ILE A 479 13.09 -0.68 4.10
N GLY A 480 11.79 -0.38 4.06
CA GLY A 480 10.78 -1.26 3.46
C GLY A 480 10.01 -0.57 2.32
N GLY A 481 9.12 -1.33 1.69
CA GLY A 481 8.34 -0.84 0.54
C GLY A 481 6.89 -1.38 0.47
N PRO A 482 6.18 -1.14 -0.66
CA PRO A 482 4.81 -1.62 -0.86
C PRO A 482 4.71 -3.11 -1.18
N ASN A 483 3.65 -3.75 -0.68
CA ASN A 483 3.38 -5.18 -0.85
C ASN A 483 2.08 -5.35 -1.66
N ILE A 484 2.17 -5.32 -2.99
CA ILE A 484 1.01 -5.26 -3.88
C ILE A 484 0.57 -6.70 -4.24
N PRO A 485 -0.73 -7.05 -4.18
CA PRO A 485 -1.18 -8.35 -4.68
C PRO A 485 -0.95 -8.45 -6.20
N PRO A 486 -0.43 -9.59 -6.72
CA PRO A 486 -0.27 -9.77 -8.15
C PRO A 486 -1.64 -9.83 -8.85
N PRO A 487 -1.76 -9.33 -10.10
CA PRO A 487 -2.99 -9.48 -10.88
C PRO A 487 -3.22 -10.96 -11.22
N GLY A 488 -4.47 -11.41 -11.14
CA GLY A 488 -4.84 -12.78 -11.55
C GLY A 488 -4.61 -13.88 -10.51
N ASP A 489 -4.20 -13.55 -9.28
CA ASP A 489 -3.87 -14.48 -8.17
C ASP A 489 -5.05 -15.35 -7.66
N GLY A 490 -6.21 -15.27 -8.30
CA GLY A 490 -7.43 -16.01 -7.97
C GLY A 490 -8.44 -15.22 -7.12
N ALA A 491 -9.72 -15.56 -7.26
CA ALA A 491 -10.82 -14.80 -6.66
C ALA A 491 -10.81 -14.76 -5.11
N ILE A 492 -10.27 -15.80 -4.45
CA ILE A 492 -10.12 -15.81 -2.98
C ILE A 492 -8.93 -14.96 -2.55
N ALA A 493 -7.81 -15.01 -3.28
CA ALA A 493 -6.64 -14.17 -3.03
C ALA A 493 -6.98 -12.67 -3.16
N ASP A 494 -7.76 -12.29 -4.17
CA ASP A 494 -8.37 -10.96 -4.34
C ASP A 494 -9.19 -10.53 -3.10
N CYS A 495 -10.01 -11.43 -2.55
CA CYS A 495 -10.80 -11.18 -1.35
C CYS A 495 -9.92 -11.05 -0.09
N VAL A 496 -8.87 -11.85 0.04
CA VAL A 496 -7.90 -11.80 1.15
C VAL A 496 -7.02 -10.54 1.07
N ALA A 497 -6.65 -10.08 -0.13
CA ALA A 497 -5.95 -8.81 -0.35
C ALA A 497 -6.76 -7.60 0.18
N ASN A 498 -8.09 -7.71 0.16
CA ASN A 498 -9.04 -6.71 0.63
C ASN A 498 -9.57 -6.99 2.06
N ALA A 499 -9.07 -8.02 2.73
CA ALA A 499 -9.41 -8.34 4.12
C ALA A 499 -8.49 -7.60 5.12
N PRO A 500 -8.95 -7.35 6.36
CA PRO A 500 -8.12 -6.70 7.37
C PRO A 500 -6.97 -7.61 7.81
N GLY A 501 -5.89 -6.98 8.30
CA GLY A 501 -4.78 -7.69 8.94
C GLY A 501 -3.75 -8.31 8.00
N GLY A 502 -3.61 -7.80 6.77
CA GLY A 502 -2.47 -8.10 5.90
C GLY A 502 -1.15 -7.42 6.36
N PRO A 503 -0.01 -7.77 5.76
CA PRO A 503 1.29 -7.19 6.06
C PRO A 503 1.41 -5.78 5.46
N THR A 504 1.17 -4.76 6.28
CA THR A 504 1.23 -3.34 5.90
C THR A 504 2.23 -2.58 6.77
N HIS A 505 2.96 -1.65 6.16
CA HIS A 505 3.83 -0.71 6.85
C HIS A 505 3.04 0.26 7.74
N VAL A 506 3.71 0.79 8.77
CA VAL A 506 3.21 1.85 9.65
C VAL A 506 4.17 3.02 9.53
N LEU A 507 3.69 4.18 9.08
CA LEU A 507 4.56 5.34 8.79
C LEU A 507 4.40 6.46 9.83
N LEU A 508 5.51 6.94 10.39
CA LEU A 508 5.58 8.10 11.28
C LEU A 508 5.45 9.42 10.51
N SER A 509 5.99 9.46 9.30
CA SER A 509 5.90 10.58 8.34
C SER A 509 5.64 10.05 6.93
N ASP A 510 5.66 10.89 5.90
CA ASP A 510 5.53 10.39 4.52
C ASP A 510 6.79 9.60 4.04
N ARG A 511 7.92 9.62 4.78
CA ARG A 511 9.20 8.92 4.46
C ARG A 511 9.69 7.94 5.54
N GLU A 512 9.31 8.14 6.80
CA GLU A 512 9.84 7.39 7.95
C GLU A 512 8.81 6.37 8.47
N ALA A 513 9.28 5.17 8.81
CA ALA A 513 8.46 4.05 9.26
C ALA A 513 8.66 3.73 10.76
N GLU A 514 7.57 3.34 11.42
CA GLU A 514 7.61 2.67 12.74
C GLU A 514 7.71 1.15 12.58
N HIS A 515 7.22 0.62 11.45
CA HIS A 515 7.23 -0.80 11.11
C HIS A 515 7.26 -1.02 9.61
N ILE A 516 8.15 -1.92 9.18
CA ILE A 516 8.29 -2.42 7.81
C ILE A 516 8.05 -3.94 7.81
N PRO A 517 7.12 -4.49 6.98
CA PRO A 517 6.79 -5.91 7.03
C PRO A 517 7.93 -6.81 6.50
N GLY A 518 8.06 -8.01 7.08
CA GLY A 518 9.16 -8.93 6.77
C GLY A 518 9.28 -9.39 5.31
N CYS A 519 8.19 -9.35 4.55
CA CYS A 519 8.14 -9.73 3.14
C CYS A 519 8.74 -8.70 2.17
N ASN A 520 9.09 -7.50 2.66
CA ASN A 520 9.73 -6.44 1.86
C ASN A 520 10.50 -5.49 2.79
N MET A 521 11.65 -5.95 3.26
CA MET A 521 12.55 -5.17 4.12
C MET A 521 13.99 -5.35 3.69
N ALA A 522 14.78 -4.28 3.77
CA ALA A 522 16.22 -4.32 3.68
C ALA A 522 16.84 -3.61 4.88
N VAL A 523 17.98 -4.12 5.36
CA VAL A 523 18.64 -3.65 6.59
C VAL A 523 20.14 -3.56 6.34
N ARG A 524 20.80 -2.52 6.85
CA ARG A 524 22.26 -2.44 6.88
C ARG A 524 22.79 -3.59 7.74
N ARG A 525 23.68 -4.44 7.20
CA ARG A 525 24.13 -5.67 7.88
C ARG A 525 24.67 -5.38 9.29
N ALA A 526 25.55 -4.39 9.40
CA ALA A 526 26.14 -3.95 10.66
C ALA A 526 25.11 -3.50 11.71
N ALA A 527 24.00 -2.88 11.31
CA ALA A 527 22.94 -2.47 12.23
C ALA A 527 22.11 -3.65 12.74
N LEU A 528 21.88 -4.65 11.88
CA LEU A 528 21.18 -5.89 12.25
C LEU A 528 22.06 -6.79 13.14
N GLU A 529 23.35 -6.89 12.84
CA GLU A 529 24.37 -7.55 13.67
C GLU A 529 24.45 -6.90 15.06
N ALA A 530 24.48 -5.56 15.14
CA ALA A 530 24.57 -4.82 16.39
C ALA A 530 23.37 -5.02 17.34
N VAL A 531 22.17 -5.33 16.82
CA VAL A 531 20.99 -5.68 17.65
C VAL A 531 20.84 -7.18 17.91
N GLY A 532 21.76 -8.02 17.41
CA GLY A 532 21.74 -9.47 17.60
C GLY A 532 20.82 -10.24 16.63
N GLY A 533 20.43 -9.64 15.51
CA GLY A 533 19.53 -10.26 14.53
C GLY A 533 18.07 -10.37 14.97
N PHE A 534 17.37 -11.36 14.44
CA PHE A 534 15.97 -11.69 14.79
C PHE A 534 15.92 -12.61 16.01
N ASP A 535 14.94 -12.42 16.89
CA ASP A 535 14.78 -13.27 18.08
C ASP A 535 14.14 -14.63 17.73
N PRO A 536 14.83 -15.78 17.94
CA PRO A 536 14.34 -17.11 17.57
C PRO A 536 13.02 -17.55 18.23
N GLN A 537 12.52 -16.84 19.25
CA GLN A 537 11.19 -17.12 19.81
C GLN A 537 10.07 -16.95 18.77
N PHE A 538 10.27 -16.08 17.78
CA PHE A 538 9.30 -15.76 16.73
C PHE A 538 9.41 -16.73 15.54
N ARG A 539 8.96 -17.97 15.76
CA ARG A 539 9.04 -19.04 14.75
C ARG A 539 8.11 -18.89 13.53
N VAL A 540 7.12 -18.00 13.56
CA VAL A 540 6.03 -17.94 12.55
C VAL A 540 5.68 -16.52 12.09
N ALA A 541 5.69 -15.54 12.99
CA ALA A 541 5.39 -14.14 12.69
C ALA A 541 5.77 -13.23 13.86
N GLY A 542 5.89 -11.92 13.61
CA GLY A 542 6.17 -10.87 14.60
C GLY A 542 7.65 -10.63 14.86
N ASP A 543 8.53 -11.38 14.18
CA ASP A 543 9.97 -11.15 14.16
C ASP A 543 10.33 -9.85 13.42
N ASP A 544 9.56 -9.47 12.40
CA ASP A 544 9.64 -8.18 11.74
C ASP A 544 9.30 -7.01 12.68
N VAL A 545 8.21 -7.11 13.44
CA VAL A 545 7.84 -6.12 14.47
C VAL A 545 8.91 -6.03 15.56
N ASP A 546 9.41 -7.16 16.06
CA ASP A 546 10.44 -7.20 17.09
C ASP A 546 11.75 -6.55 16.62
N MET A 547 12.23 -6.92 15.43
CA MET A 547 13.42 -6.32 14.81
C MET A 547 13.25 -4.81 14.61
N CYS A 548 12.10 -4.36 14.10
CA CYS A 548 11.80 -2.93 13.95
C CYS A 548 11.91 -2.17 15.28
N TRP A 549 11.39 -2.72 16.37
CA TRP A 549 11.46 -2.10 17.69
C TRP A 549 12.86 -2.18 18.33
N GLN A 550 13.62 -3.25 18.10
CA GLN A 550 15.03 -3.33 18.53
C GLN A 550 15.89 -2.26 17.85
N LEU A 551 15.79 -2.11 16.51
CA LEU A 551 16.51 -1.10 15.75
C LEU A 551 16.17 0.32 16.22
N GLN A 552 14.88 0.62 16.45
CA GLN A 552 14.44 1.90 17.02
C GLN A 552 14.96 2.12 18.45
N LYS A 553 14.99 1.09 19.30
CA LYS A 553 15.54 1.16 20.66
C LYS A 553 17.05 1.43 20.66
N ALA A 554 17.77 0.95 19.65
CA ALA A 554 19.17 1.27 19.40
C ALA A 554 19.40 2.68 18.79
N GLY A 555 18.34 3.48 18.59
CA GLY A 555 18.41 4.82 18.00
C GLY A 555 18.36 4.85 16.46
N GLY A 556 18.20 3.69 15.81
CA GLY A 556 18.12 3.59 14.35
C GLY A 556 16.75 4.01 13.80
N LYS A 557 16.77 4.81 12.73
CA LYS A 557 15.57 5.23 11.98
C LYS A 557 15.23 4.21 10.89
N LEU A 558 13.94 3.96 10.67
CA LEU A 558 13.46 3.09 9.59
C LEU A 558 12.86 3.93 8.46
N GLY A 559 13.22 3.64 7.22
CA GLY A 559 12.75 4.33 6.03
C GLY A 559 11.63 3.59 5.31
N PHE A 560 10.93 4.32 4.45
CA PHE A 560 9.97 3.78 3.49
C PHE A 560 10.31 4.25 2.07
N SER A 561 10.61 3.31 1.18
CA SER A 561 10.79 3.58 -0.25
C SER A 561 9.50 3.23 -0.99
N PRO A 562 8.69 4.22 -1.42
CA PRO A 562 7.40 3.96 -2.05
C PRO A 562 7.51 3.28 -3.43
N ALA A 563 8.72 3.16 -3.99
CA ALA A 563 9.01 2.56 -5.29
C ALA A 563 9.62 1.15 -5.19
N ALA A 564 10.12 0.75 -4.01
CA ALA A 564 10.62 -0.60 -3.74
C ALA A 564 9.46 -1.60 -3.61
N VAL A 565 8.78 -1.87 -4.72
CA VAL A 565 7.59 -2.74 -4.76
C VAL A 565 7.97 -4.22 -4.82
N VAL A 566 7.25 -5.02 -4.04
CA VAL A 566 7.15 -6.47 -4.24
C VAL A 566 5.70 -6.87 -4.57
N TRP A 567 5.58 -7.90 -5.39
CA TRP A 567 4.34 -8.58 -5.72
C TRP A 567 4.17 -9.77 -4.79
N HIS A 568 3.21 -9.69 -3.88
CA HIS A 568 3.04 -10.65 -2.79
C HIS A 568 1.73 -11.43 -2.97
N HIS A 569 1.84 -12.72 -3.30
CA HIS A 569 0.71 -13.63 -3.44
C HIS A 569 -0.10 -13.69 -2.15
N ARG A 570 -1.43 -13.75 -2.24
CA ARG A 570 -2.29 -13.84 -1.07
C ARG A 570 -2.73 -15.27 -0.83
N ARG A 571 -3.27 -15.51 0.36
CA ARG A 571 -3.75 -16.84 0.73
C ARG A 571 -5.04 -17.13 -0.04
N ASP A 572 -5.04 -18.26 -0.73
CA ASP A 572 -6.02 -18.75 -1.69
C ASP A 572 -7.20 -19.51 -1.04
N SER A 573 -7.20 -19.67 0.29
CA SER A 573 -8.28 -20.32 1.04
C SER A 573 -8.57 -19.61 2.36
N VAL A 574 -9.84 -19.69 2.81
CA VAL A 574 -10.29 -19.11 4.08
C VAL A 574 -9.60 -19.79 5.26
N ARG A 575 -9.37 -21.10 5.19
CA ARG A 575 -8.57 -21.85 6.19
C ARG A 575 -7.11 -21.41 6.26
N ALA A 576 -6.46 -21.08 5.15
CA ALA A 576 -5.10 -20.54 5.16
C ALA A 576 -5.06 -19.14 5.80
N PHE A 577 -6.01 -18.26 5.45
CA PHE A 577 -6.19 -16.95 6.10
C PHE A 577 -6.43 -17.08 7.61
N TRP A 578 -7.32 -17.99 8.03
CA TRP A 578 -7.57 -18.27 9.45
C TRP A 578 -6.31 -18.72 10.19
N LYS A 579 -5.52 -19.62 9.60
CA LYS A 579 -4.24 -20.09 10.18
C LYS A 579 -3.25 -18.91 10.32
N GLN A 580 -3.16 -18.05 9.31
CA GLN A 580 -2.30 -16.86 9.31
C GLN A 580 -2.71 -15.86 10.40
N GLN A 581 -3.98 -15.45 10.46
CA GLN A 581 -4.45 -14.49 11.47
C GLN A 581 -4.36 -15.05 12.90
N LYS A 582 -4.55 -16.37 13.08
CA LYS A 582 -4.26 -17.03 14.37
C LYS A 582 -2.76 -16.97 14.72
N GLY A 583 -1.88 -17.14 13.74
CA GLY A 583 -0.43 -16.95 13.88
C GLY A 583 -0.07 -15.53 14.33
N TYR A 584 -0.67 -14.52 13.72
CA TYR A 584 -0.53 -13.11 14.14
C TYR A 584 -1.04 -12.88 15.56
N GLY A 585 -2.17 -13.46 15.96
CA GLY A 585 -2.65 -13.38 17.35
C GLY A 585 -1.69 -14.01 18.38
N ARG A 586 -0.99 -15.10 17.99
CA ARG A 586 0.11 -15.67 18.80
C ARG A 586 1.30 -14.72 18.88
N ALA A 587 1.70 -14.13 17.76
CA ALA A 587 2.82 -13.19 17.71
C ALA A 587 2.56 -11.94 18.58
N GLU A 588 1.36 -11.36 18.49
CA GLU A 588 0.91 -10.26 19.36
C GLU A 588 1.02 -10.59 20.86
N ALA A 589 0.74 -11.84 21.26
CA ALA A 589 0.89 -12.28 22.65
C ALA A 589 2.36 -12.36 23.12
N LEU A 590 3.27 -12.82 22.25
CA LEU A 590 4.71 -12.86 22.52
C LEU A 590 5.31 -11.45 22.56
N LEU A 591 4.97 -10.61 21.58
CA LEU A 591 5.36 -9.21 21.51
C LEU A 591 4.86 -8.42 22.75
N ALA A 592 3.62 -8.65 23.19
CA ALA A 592 3.10 -8.02 24.41
C ALA A 592 3.79 -8.49 25.71
N ALA A 593 4.41 -9.67 25.69
CA ALA A 593 5.23 -10.14 26.81
C ALA A 593 6.62 -9.46 26.82
N LYS A 594 7.28 -9.37 25.66
CA LYS A 594 8.62 -8.78 25.49
C LYS A 594 8.63 -7.24 25.53
N TRP A 595 7.62 -6.59 24.96
CA TRP A 595 7.51 -5.13 24.77
C TRP A 595 6.22 -4.55 25.38
N PRO A 596 5.98 -4.71 26.69
CA PRO A 596 4.71 -4.29 27.30
C PRO A 596 4.42 -2.78 27.19
N GLU A 597 5.45 -1.94 27.07
CA GLU A 597 5.35 -0.49 26.88
C GLU A 597 4.83 -0.09 25.49
N LYS A 598 4.97 -0.97 24.49
CA LYS A 598 4.40 -0.80 23.14
C LYS A 598 2.91 -1.21 23.07
N TYR A 599 2.31 -1.63 24.20
CA TYR A 599 0.91 -2.05 24.26
C TYR A 599 0.09 -1.13 25.16
N ASN A 600 -1.14 -0.81 24.72
CA ASN A 600 -2.08 0.00 25.48
C ASN A 600 -2.78 -0.83 26.59
N ARG A 601 -3.59 -0.16 27.42
CA ARG A 601 -4.33 -0.79 28.53
C ARG A 601 -5.30 -1.90 28.09
N ALA A 602 -5.71 -1.93 26.83
CA ALA A 602 -6.55 -2.98 26.25
C ALA A 602 -5.75 -4.15 25.66
N SER A 603 -4.43 -4.21 25.86
CA SER A 603 -3.54 -5.20 25.25
C SER A 603 -3.49 -5.14 23.71
N HIS A 604 -3.66 -3.94 23.14
CA HIS A 604 -3.41 -3.68 21.72
C HIS A 604 -2.06 -3.02 21.48
N PRO A 605 -1.37 -3.32 20.36
CA PRO A 605 -0.22 -2.54 19.91
C PRO A 605 -0.58 -1.06 19.78
N ALA A 606 0.19 -0.20 20.43
CA ALA A 606 0.08 1.25 20.36
C ALA A 606 1.06 1.78 19.30
N TRP A 607 0.62 1.78 18.04
CA TRP A 607 1.34 2.41 16.95
C TRP A 607 1.23 3.94 17.05
N SER A 608 2.36 4.63 16.92
CA SER A 608 2.43 6.08 16.78
C SER A 608 2.19 6.54 15.33
N GLY A 609 2.58 5.71 14.36
CA GLY A 609 2.41 5.99 12.93
C GLY A 609 1.04 5.64 12.36
N ARG A 610 0.87 5.90 11.06
CA ARG A 610 -0.36 5.72 10.29
C ARG A 610 -0.23 4.59 9.28
N ILE A 611 -1.32 3.86 9.06
CA ILE A 611 -1.43 2.85 8.00
C ILE A 611 -2.04 3.51 6.76
N TYR A 612 -1.21 3.78 5.76
CA TYR A 612 -1.66 4.30 4.47
C TYR A 612 -2.33 3.18 3.63
N GLY A 613 -3.12 3.56 2.62
CA GLY A 613 -3.75 2.62 1.67
C GLY A 613 -4.96 1.82 2.16
N SER A 614 -5.18 1.61 3.46
CA SER A 614 -6.33 0.81 3.94
C SER A 614 -7.67 1.58 3.82
N THR A 615 -8.59 1.09 2.99
CA THR A 615 -9.89 1.73 2.77
C THR A 615 -10.89 1.53 3.92
N ALA A 616 -10.74 0.44 4.68
CA ALA A 616 -11.61 0.09 5.80
C ALA A 616 -11.53 1.08 6.99
N GLY A 617 -10.37 1.72 7.23
CA GLY A 617 -10.20 2.68 8.32
C GLY A 617 -10.77 4.07 8.03
N ARG A 618 -10.75 4.52 6.77
CA ARG A 618 -10.99 5.93 6.38
C ARG A 618 -12.43 6.44 6.56
N ARG A 619 -13.42 5.57 6.77
CA ARG A 619 -14.85 5.96 6.82
C ARG A 619 -15.46 6.12 8.21
N PHE A 620 -14.78 5.68 9.27
CA PHE A 620 -15.27 5.86 10.65
C PHE A 620 -14.78 7.16 11.32
N GLY A 621 -13.90 7.93 10.66
CA GLY A 621 -13.46 9.25 11.13
C GLY A 621 -14.56 10.31 11.01
N TRP A 622 -15.37 10.48 12.07
CA TRP A 622 -16.20 11.68 12.22
C TRP A 622 -15.27 12.89 12.39
N GLY A 623 -15.38 13.88 11.49
CA GLY A 623 -14.65 15.16 11.62
C GLY A 623 -13.27 15.23 10.96
N ALA A 624 -13.07 14.58 9.81
CA ALA A 624 -11.94 14.92 8.93
C ALA A 624 -12.00 16.42 8.55
N ARG A 625 -10.91 17.15 8.82
CA ARG A 625 -10.80 18.60 8.58
C ARG A 625 -9.87 18.84 7.40
N ILE A 626 -10.26 19.71 6.46
CA ILE A 626 -9.37 20.14 5.39
C ILE A 626 -8.71 21.44 5.83
N TYR A 627 -7.38 21.48 5.81
CA TYR A 627 -6.64 22.72 5.97
C TYR A 627 -6.76 23.54 4.69
N HIS A 628 -7.58 24.59 4.75
CA HIS A 628 -7.84 25.50 3.64
C HIS A 628 -6.95 26.76 3.65
N GLY A 629 -6.27 27.03 4.78
CA GLY A 629 -5.66 28.34 5.07
C GLY A 629 -6.69 29.46 5.20
N THR A 630 -6.19 30.69 5.33
CA THR A 630 -7.02 31.90 5.28
C THR A 630 -7.75 31.96 3.93
N TRP A 631 -9.05 32.25 3.95
CA TRP A 631 -9.93 32.35 2.77
C TRP A 631 -9.99 31.16 1.80
N GLY A 632 -9.31 30.02 2.07
CA GLY A 632 -9.23 28.91 1.12
C GLY A 632 -8.13 29.04 0.07
N THR A 633 -7.11 29.86 0.33
CA THR A 633 -6.01 30.13 -0.62
C THR A 633 -4.68 29.51 -0.21
N ALA A 634 -4.64 28.59 0.76
CA ALA A 634 -3.40 27.87 1.05
C ALA A 634 -2.91 27.10 -0.20
N PRO A 635 -1.59 27.15 -0.51
CA PRO A 635 -1.03 26.48 -1.68
C PRO A 635 -1.05 24.94 -1.57
N PHE A 636 -0.97 24.42 -0.35
CA PHE A 636 -1.04 22.98 -0.04
C PHE A 636 -2.20 22.72 0.91
N GLN A 637 -3.35 22.30 0.38
CA GLN A 637 -4.56 22.07 1.19
C GLN A 637 -4.65 20.60 1.58
N SER A 638 -4.38 20.30 2.85
CA SER A 638 -4.21 18.92 3.31
C SER A 638 -5.42 18.40 4.09
N LEU A 639 -5.70 17.10 3.95
CA LEU A 639 -6.72 16.42 4.74
C LEU A 639 -6.14 15.96 6.09
N TYR A 640 -6.63 16.55 7.17
CA TYR A 640 -6.38 16.14 8.55
C TYR A 640 -7.51 15.23 9.04
N GLU A 641 -7.26 13.92 8.98
CA GLU A 641 -8.07 12.92 9.70
C GLU A 641 -7.53 12.77 11.12
N PRO A 642 -8.34 12.98 12.18
CA PRO A 642 -7.97 12.56 13.53
C PRO A 642 -7.91 11.04 13.59
N ALA A 643 -7.07 10.49 14.48
CA ALA A 643 -7.05 9.05 14.74
C ALA A 643 -8.45 8.56 15.13
N SER A 644 -8.83 7.36 14.68
CA SER A 644 -10.15 6.78 14.95
C SER A 644 -10.41 6.73 16.46
N GLY A 645 -11.45 7.44 16.92
CA GLY A 645 -11.83 7.45 18.33
C GLY A 645 -12.16 6.05 18.84
N VAL A 646 -11.94 5.82 20.15
CA VAL A 646 -12.02 4.50 20.81
C VAL A 646 -13.26 3.72 20.37
N LEU A 647 -14.45 4.33 20.48
CA LEU A 647 -15.74 3.73 20.09
C LEU A 647 -15.80 3.22 18.64
N GLY A 648 -15.18 3.93 17.68
CA GLY A 648 -15.11 3.51 16.28
C GLY A 648 -14.12 2.38 16.03
N SER A 649 -13.14 2.20 16.92
CA SER A 649 -12.18 1.08 16.87
C SER A 649 -12.67 -0.19 17.57
N LEU A 650 -13.64 -0.09 18.50
CA LEU A 650 -14.13 -1.24 19.28
C LEU A 650 -14.51 -2.47 18.43
N PRO A 651 -15.30 -2.37 17.34
CA PRO A 651 -15.71 -3.56 16.58
C PRO A 651 -14.56 -4.25 15.81
N LEU A 652 -13.42 -3.58 15.66
CA LEU A 652 -12.20 -4.12 15.04
C LEU A 652 -11.28 -4.83 16.04
N MET A 653 -11.55 -4.73 17.34
CA MET A 653 -10.74 -5.36 18.38
C MET A 653 -11.09 -6.85 18.52
N PRO A 654 -10.11 -7.78 18.53
CA PRO A 654 -10.36 -9.19 18.84
C PRO A 654 -11.17 -9.40 20.14
N GLU A 655 -10.91 -8.57 21.14
CA GLU A 655 -11.53 -8.54 22.46
C GLU A 655 -13.03 -8.16 22.41
N TRP A 656 -13.51 -7.53 21.33
CA TRP A 656 -14.94 -7.26 21.12
C TRP A 656 -15.79 -8.54 21.11
N TYR A 657 -15.23 -9.65 20.61
CA TYR A 657 -15.89 -10.95 20.65
C TYR A 657 -16.03 -11.50 22.07
N LEU A 658 -15.14 -11.13 23.01
CA LEU A 658 -15.33 -11.43 24.43
C LEU A 658 -16.44 -10.59 25.06
N VAL A 659 -16.59 -9.32 24.64
CA VAL A 659 -17.71 -8.47 25.06
C VAL A 659 -19.04 -9.05 24.57
N ILE A 660 -19.14 -9.41 23.28
CA ILE A 660 -20.32 -10.10 22.72
C ILE A 660 -20.62 -11.40 23.48
N ALA A 661 -19.60 -12.23 23.76
CA ALA A 661 -19.78 -13.48 24.51
C ALA A 661 -20.24 -13.24 25.96
N ALA A 662 -19.73 -12.21 26.64
CA ALA A 662 -20.14 -11.85 27.98
C ALA A 662 -21.58 -11.32 28.03
N LEU A 663 -21.96 -10.45 27.07
CA LEU A 663 -23.33 -9.95 26.92
C LEU A 663 -24.31 -11.10 26.61
N ALA A 664 -23.91 -12.06 25.78
CA ALA A 664 -24.69 -13.26 25.49
C ALA A 664 -24.84 -14.19 26.72
N GLY A 665 -23.78 -14.34 27.52
CA GLY A 665 -23.84 -15.08 28.79
C GLY A 665 -24.79 -14.42 29.81
N LEU A 666 -24.72 -13.10 29.97
CA LEU A 666 -25.62 -12.33 30.83
C LEU A 666 -27.08 -12.41 30.35
N ALA A 667 -27.33 -12.29 29.04
CA ALA A 667 -28.65 -12.46 28.47
C ALA A 667 -29.20 -13.89 28.68
N GLY A 668 -28.34 -14.92 28.59
CA GLY A 668 -28.69 -16.31 28.92
C GLY A 668 -29.06 -16.51 30.40
N LEU A 669 -28.34 -15.85 31.32
CA LEU A 669 -28.71 -15.79 32.74
C LEU A 669 -30.04 -15.03 32.98
N GLY A 670 -30.47 -14.21 32.03
CA GLY A 670 -31.80 -13.58 32.02
C GLY A 670 -32.97 -14.58 32.02
N ALA A 671 -32.75 -15.83 31.59
CA ALA A 671 -33.73 -16.91 31.73
C ALA A 671 -33.92 -17.38 33.19
N ALA A 672 -32.96 -17.08 34.09
CA ALA A 672 -33.05 -17.36 35.52
C ALA A 672 -33.33 -16.10 36.36
N TRP A 673 -32.97 -14.92 35.85
CA TRP A 673 -33.24 -13.64 36.51
C TRP A 673 -33.60 -12.56 35.48
N GLU A 674 -34.91 -12.41 35.26
CA GLU A 674 -35.52 -11.58 34.21
C GLU A 674 -34.96 -10.15 34.05
N PRO A 675 -34.58 -9.41 35.12
CA PRO A 675 -33.93 -8.11 34.97
C PRO A 675 -32.70 -8.12 34.05
N LEU A 676 -31.89 -9.18 34.02
CA LEU A 676 -30.70 -9.27 33.15
C LEU A 676 -31.03 -9.23 31.63
N LEU A 677 -32.29 -9.40 31.24
CA LEU A 677 -32.72 -9.25 29.85
C LEU A 677 -32.56 -7.81 29.32
N PHE A 678 -32.32 -6.80 30.18
CA PHE A 678 -31.93 -5.45 29.74
C PHE A 678 -30.66 -5.45 28.86
N VAL A 679 -29.85 -6.51 28.94
CA VAL A 679 -28.61 -6.68 28.17
C VAL A 679 -28.88 -7.07 26.70
N LEU A 680 -30.08 -7.57 26.35
CA LEU A 680 -30.40 -8.01 24.98
C LEU A 680 -30.26 -6.88 23.92
N PRO A 681 -30.78 -5.65 24.12
CA PRO A 681 -30.49 -4.52 23.23
C PRO A 681 -28.99 -4.21 23.07
N LEU A 682 -28.20 -4.33 24.13
CA LEU A 682 -26.74 -4.10 24.09
C LEU A 682 -26.02 -5.18 23.28
N LEU A 683 -26.42 -6.44 23.45
CA LEU A 683 -25.93 -7.57 22.64
C LEU A 683 -26.27 -7.39 21.15
N GLY A 684 -27.53 -7.04 20.85
CA GLY A 684 -28.00 -6.76 19.50
C GLY A 684 -27.22 -5.61 18.85
N GLY A 685 -27.02 -4.51 19.57
CA GLY A 685 -26.19 -3.38 19.13
C GLY A 685 -24.73 -3.76 18.87
N ALA A 686 -24.13 -4.58 19.75
CA ALA A 686 -22.73 -5.00 19.60
C ALA A 686 -22.50 -5.90 18.38
N ILE A 687 -23.43 -6.83 18.12
CA ILE A 687 -23.42 -7.69 16.92
C ILE A 687 -23.68 -6.86 15.65
N ALA A 688 -24.68 -5.97 15.69
CA ALA A 688 -25.00 -5.09 14.57
C ALA A 688 -23.81 -4.19 14.20
N ALA A 689 -23.07 -3.66 15.18
CA ALA A 689 -21.87 -2.86 14.94
C ALA A 689 -20.79 -3.66 14.17
N SER A 690 -20.54 -4.92 14.53
CA SER A 690 -19.60 -5.79 13.80
C SER A 690 -20.08 -6.09 12.37
N ILE A 691 -21.37 -6.35 12.16
CA ILE A 691 -21.93 -6.61 10.83
C ILE A 691 -21.83 -5.35 9.95
N VAL A 692 -22.23 -4.19 10.48
CA VAL A 692 -22.14 -2.90 9.77
C VAL A 692 -20.69 -2.57 9.42
N GLN A 693 -19.74 -2.79 10.34
CA GLN A 693 -18.31 -2.62 10.08
C GLN A 693 -17.84 -3.52 8.92
N ALA A 694 -18.19 -4.82 8.95
CA ALA A 694 -17.80 -5.77 7.91
C ALA A 694 -18.41 -5.43 6.53
N LEU A 695 -19.67 -4.99 6.49
CA LEU A 695 -20.34 -4.55 5.26
C LEU A 695 -19.73 -3.25 4.72
N LEU A 696 -19.37 -2.30 5.57
CA LEU A 696 -18.69 -1.06 5.17
C LEU A 696 -17.27 -1.32 4.65
N GLY A 697 -16.54 -2.24 5.28
CA GLY A 697 -15.22 -2.70 4.83
C GLY A 697 -15.30 -3.36 3.45
N ALA A 698 -16.22 -4.31 3.27
CA ALA A 698 -16.48 -4.92 1.96
C ALA A 698 -16.90 -3.90 0.90
N ALA A 699 -17.82 -2.99 1.20
CA ALA A 699 -18.26 -1.93 0.29
C ALA A 699 -17.16 -0.89 -0.05
N ALA A 700 -16.06 -0.88 0.70
CA ALA A 700 -14.88 -0.05 0.47
C ALA A 700 -13.72 -0.80 -0.23
N ALA A 701 -13.87 -2.10 -0.52
CA ALA A 701 -12.84 -2.90 -1.18
C ALA A 701 -12.62 -2.47 -2.65
N PRO A 702 -11.41 -2.02 -3.04
CA PRO A 702 -11.05 -1.87 -4.44
C PRO A 702 -10.89 -3.24 -5.11
N PHE A 703 -11.62 -3.45 -6.22
CA PHE A 703 -11.42 -4.60 -7.09
C PHE A 703 -10.54 -4.21 -8.28
N ALA A 704 -9.38 -4.87 -8.44
CA ALA A 704 -8.50 -4.68 -9.60
C ALA A 704 -9.20 -5.15 -10.89
N SER A 705 -9.86 -6.31 -10.84
CA SER A 705 -10.76 -6.80 -11.89
C SER A 705 -12.23 -6.49 -11.53
N LYS A 706 -12.96 -5.74 -12.37
CA LYS A 706 -14.41 -5.55 -12.20
C LYS A 706 -15.15 -6.80 -12.70
N PRO A 707 -15.88 -7.55 -11.84
CA PRO A 707 -16.65 -8.69 -12.33
C PRO A 707 -17.76 -8.20 -13.27
N ARG A 708 -17.81 -8.72 -14.51
CA ARG A 708 -18.79 -8.30 -15.54
C ARG A 708 -20.24 -8.55 -15.08
N ARG A 709 -20.46 -9.58 -14.24
CA ARG A 709 -21.76 -9.95 -13.67
C ARG A 709 -21.98 -9.37 -12.27
N ARG A 710 -23.14 -8.74 -12.02
CA ARG A 710 -23.54 -8.22 -10.69
C ARG A 710 -23.50 -9.29 -9.59
N ALA A 711 -23.87 -10.53 -9.93
CA ALA A 711 -23.83 -11.67 -9.01
C ALA A 711 -22.41 -11.96 -8.52
N ALA A 712 -21.42 -12.07 -9.41
CA ALA A 712 -20.02 -12.34 -9.04
C ALA A 712 -19.45 -11.24 -8.13
N ARG A 713 -19.80 -9.96 -8.39
CA ARG A 713 -19.43 -8.85 -7.49
C ARG A 713 -20.08 -8.99 -6.10
N ALA A 714 -21.36 -9.35 -6.02
CA ALA A 714 -22.03 -9.59 -4.75
C ALA A 714 -21.35 -10.73 -3.96
N ARG A 715 -21.02 -11.85 -4.61
CA ARG A 715 -20.34 -12.99 -3.97
C ARG A 715 -18.95 -12.60 -3.43
N ARG A 716 -18.12 -11.86 -4.19
CA ARG A 716 -16.82 -11.35 -3.68
C ARG A 716 -16.99 -10.44 -2.46
N LEU A 717 -18.00 -9.55 -2.47
CA LEU A 717 -18.31 -8.68 -1.33
C LEU A 717 -18.74 -9.49 -0.09
N THR A 718 -19.54 -10.54 -0.25
CA THR A 718 -19.93 -11.46 0.84
C THR A 718 -18.72 -12.16 1.45
N VAL A 719 -17.79 -12.66 0.64
CA VAL A 719 -16.56 -13.28 1.13
C VAL A 719 -15.69 -12.27 1.89
N ILE A 720 -15.53 -11.04 1.39
CA ILE A 720 -14.77 -9.99 2.09
C ILE A 720 -15.42 -9.64 3.43
N ALA A 721 -16.75 -9.51 3.50
CA ALA A 721 -17.46 -9.26 4.76
C ALA A 721 -17.30 -10.42 5.76
N LEU A 722 -17.34 -11.67 5.28
CA LEU A 722 -17.05 -12.85 6.11
C LEU A 722 -15.62 -12.82 6.66
N LEU A 723 -14.62 -12.46 5.84
CA LEU A 723 -13.22 -12.35 6.27
C LEU A 723 -13.01 -11.24 7.31
N HIS A 724 -13.74 -10.11 7.20
CA HIS A 724 -13.76 -9.05 8.21
C HIS A 724 -14.28 -9.54 9.58
N LEU A 725 -15.27 -10.45 9.60
CA LEU A 725 -15.78 -11.04 10.84
C LEU A 725 -14.85 -12.16 11.37
N LEU A 726 -14.27 -12.98 10.48
CA LEU A 726 -13.38 -14.07 10.87
C LEU A 726 -12.04 -13.59 11.45
N GLN A 727 -11.53 -12.44 10.99
CA GLN A 727 -10.19 -12.00 11.35
C GLN A 727 -9.98 -11.66 12.84
N PRO A 728 -10.85 -10.86 13.51
CA PRO A 728 -10.66 -10.56 14.93
C PRO A 728 -10.85 -11.82 15.79
N LEU A 729 -11.77 -12.71 15.40
CA LEU A 729 -11.98 -13.99 16.06
C LEU A 729 -10.76 -14.92 15.94
N ALA A 730 -10.14 -15.00 14.75
CA ALA A 730 -8.91 -15.77 14.53
C ALA A 730 -7.75 -15.25 15.39
N ARG A 731 -7.55 -13.92 15.42
CA ARG A 731 -6.54 -13.28 16.28
C ARG A 731 -6.83 -13.52 17.76
N LEU A 732 -8.08 -13.39 18.21
CA LEU A 732 -8.48 -13.66 19.60
C LEU A 732 -8.09 -15.08 20.02
N VAL A 733 -8.39 -16.08 19.18
CA VAL A 733 -8.01 -17.48 19.46
C VAL A 733 -6.48 -17.64 19.55
N GLY A 734 -5.70 -16.92 18.73
CA GLY A 734 -4.23 -16.89 18.83
C GLY A 734 -3.73 -16.27 20.14
N ARG A 735 -4.28 -15.10 20.50
CA ARG A 735 -3.96 -14.32 21.70
C ARG A 735 -4.23 -15.10 22.99
N LEU A 736 -5.46 -15.63 23.12
CA LEU A 736 -5.90 -16.38 24.30
C LEU A 736 -5.05 -17.64 24.54
N GLN A 737 -4.69 -18.37 23.48
CA GLN A 737 -3.87 -19.59 23.59
C GLN A 737 -2.45 -19.33 24.09
N HIS A 738 -1.94 -18.10 23.98
CA HIS A 738 -0.61 -17.70 24.45
C HIS A 738 -0.70 -16.70 25.62
N GLY A 739 -1.85 -16.69 26.31
CA GLY A 739 -2.06 -15.98 27.56
C GLY A 739 -2.20 -14.46 27.43
N LEU A 740 -2.36 -13.88 26.24
CA LEU A 740 -2.77 -12.49 26.10
C LEU A 740 -4.29 -12.42 26.29
N THR A 741 -4.70 -11.98 27.48
CA THR A 741 -6.12 -11.82 27.87
C THR A 741 -6.34 -10.37 28.33
N PRO A 742 -7.56 -9.81 28.20
CA PRO A 742 -7.88 -8.47 28.74
C PRO A 742 -7.66 -8.34 30.26
N TRP A 743 -7.61 -9.49 30.94
CA TRP A 743 -7.54 -9.65 32.39
C TRP A 743 -6.15 -10.09 32.86
N ARG A 744 -5.13 -10.00 31.99
CA ARG A 744 -3.76 -10.48 32.27
C ARG A 744 -3.15 -9.69 33.44
N ARG A 745 -3.07 -10.35 34.60
CA ARG A 745 -2.53 -9.77 35.84
C ARG A 745 -1.01 -9.68 35.74
N ARG A 746 -0.42 -8.58 36.21
CA ARG A 746 1.03 -8.42 36.35
C ARG A 746 1.35 -7.85 37.73
N GLY A 747 2.39 -8.38 38.38
CA GLY A 747 2.83 -7.99 39.72
C GLY A 747 1.98 -8.54 40.88
N GLN A 748 2.38 -8.19 42.10
CA GLN A 748 1.72 -8.65 43.33
C GLN A 748 0.39 -7.92 43.59
N PHE A 749 -0.67 -8.67 43.86
CA PHE A 749 -2.00 -8.11 44.12
C PHE A 749 -2.15 -7.65 45.58
N ARG A 750 -2.49 -6.37 45.78
CA ARG A 750 -2.98 -5.83 47.06
C ARG A 750 -4.16 -4.91 46.80
N LEU A 751 -5.31 -5.20 47.40
CA LEU A 751 -6.46 -4.29 47.40
C LEU A 751 -6.09 -2.99 48.11
N ARG A 752 -6.25 -1.86 47.42
CA ARG A 752 -6.06 -0.51 47.97
C ARG A 752 -7.09 0.45 47.38
N ALA A 753 -7.58 1.37 48.20
CA ALA A 753 -8.47 2.44 47.76
C ALA A 753 -7.76 3.33 46.72
N PRO A 754 -8.40 3.67 45.58
CA PRO A 754 -7.82 4.47 44.52
C PRO A 754 -7.88 5.96 44.89
N TRP A 755 -7.03 6.36 45.84
CA TRP A 755 -6.97 7.72 46.38
C TRP A 755 -5.60 8.32 46.06
N PRO A 756 -5.49 9.63 45.75
CA PRO A 756 -4.20 10.28 45.61
C PRO A 756 -3.33 10.13 46.86
N ARG A 757 -2.03 9.94 46.70
CA ARG A 757 -1.06 9.80 47.79
C ARG A 757 0.16 10.65 47.52
N THR A 758 0.60 11.39 48.53
CA THR A 758 1.90 12.06 48.54
C THR A 758 2.78 11.36 49.57
N LEU A 759 3.95 10.91 49.13
CA LEU A 759 5.01 10.41 49.99
C LEU A 759 6.10 11.48 50.02
N ALA A 760 6.66 11.76 51.20
CA ALA A 760 7.83 12.62 51.36
C ALA A 760 8.85 11.87 52.21
N ALA A 761 10.08 11.76 51.73
CA ALA A 761 11.16 11.03 52.39
C ALA A 761 12.42 11.92 52.44
N PRO A 762 12.87 12.36 53.62
CA PRO A 762 14.14 13.05 53.75
C PRO A 762 15.29 12.06 53.54
N ARG A 763 16.28 12.46 52.75
CA ARG A 763 17.52 11.72 52.51
C ARG A 763 18.70 12.55 53.02
N LYS A 764 19.58 11.91 53.78
CA LYS A 764 20.87 12.49 54.18
C LYS A 764 22.01 11.95 53.32
N GLY A 765 23.02 12.78 53.05
CA GLY A 765 24.21 12.42 52.28
C GLY A 765 24.19 12.96 50.84
N THR A 766 24.96 12.33 49.95
CA THR A 766 25.19 12.79 48.56
C THR A 766 23.89 13.06 47.80
N TRP A 767 23.83 14.25 47.20
CA TRP A 767 22.75 14.71 46.33
C TRP A 767 22.53 13.74 45.16
N GLN A 768 21.27 13.46 44.84
CA GLN A 768 20.88 12.62 43.71
C GLN A 768 20.02 13.42 42.74
N ALA A 769 20.32 13.30 41.44
CA ALA A 769 19.55 13.92 40.38
C ALA A 769 18.11 13.37 40.33
N PRO A 770 17.08 14.21 40.05
CA PRO A 770 15.70 13.76 39.88
C PRO A 770 15.56 12.63 38.84
N GLU A 771 16.35 12.67 37.77
CA GLU A 771 16.37 11.71 36.65
C GLU A 771 16.86 10.33 37.09
N GLU A 772 17.92 10.27 37.91
CA GLU A 772 18.39 9.03 38.53
C GLU A 772 17.32 8.46 39.46
N LYS A 773 16.66 9.33 40.24
CA LYS A 773 15.65 8.87 41.19
C LYS A 773 14.42 8.32 40.45
N LEU A 774 13.94 9.00 39.41
CA LEU A 774 12.90 8.50 38.51
C LEU A 774 13.30 7.18 37.87
N SER A 775 14.53 7.06 37.38
CA SER A 775 15.06 5.82 36.79
C SER A 775 15.08 4.66 37.81
N SER A 776 15.44 4.93 39.08
CA SER A 776 15.38 3.92 40.15
C SER A 776 13.95 3.47 40.47
N ILE A 777 12.97 4.38 40.41
CA ILE A 777 11.55 4.09 40.65
C ILE A 777 11.00 3.28 39.47
N GLU A 778 11.33 3.66 38.23
CA GLU A 778 10.97 2.92 37.02
C GLU A 778 11.54 1.49 37.02
N ALA A 779 12.80 1.31 37.41
CA ALA A 779 13.44 0.01 37.53
C ALA A 779 12.73 -0.88 38.58
N ALA A 780 12.56 -0.40 39.81
CA ALA A 780 11.88 -1.15 40.87
C ALA A 780 10.42 -1.50 40.53
N LEU A 781 9.71 -0.60 39.84
CA LEU A 781 8.36 -0.89 39.35
C LEU A 781 8.38 -1.98 38.25
N ARG A 782 9.32 -1.95 37.31
CA ARG A 782 9.48 -3.00 36.29
C ARG A 782 9.89 -4.35 36.88
N GLU A 783 10.78 -4.37 37.87
CA GLU A 783 11.15 -5.57 38.63
C GLU A 783 9.95 -6.19 39.36
N SER A 784 9.03 -5.35 39.89
CA SER A 784 7.76 -5.82 40.44
C SER A 784 6.77 -6.37 39.39
N GLY A 785 7.15 -6.38 38.11
CA GLY A 785 6.35 -6.83 36.97
C GLY A 785 5.40 -5.77 36.39
N ALA A 786 5.42 -4.54 36.91
CA ALA A 786 4.50 -3.49 36.48
C ALA A 786 4.89 -2.91 35.11
N VAL A 787 3.89 -2.56 34.30
CA VAL A 787 4.12 -1.87 33.01
C VAL A 787 4.22 -0.38 33.29
N VAL A 788 5.43 0.17 33.12
CA VAL A 788 5.76 1.57 33.37
C VAL A 788 6.04 2.30 32.05
N ARG A 789 5.32 3.39 31.83
CA ARG A 789 5.50 4.34 30.73
C ARG A 789 6.06 5.66 31.27
N ARG A 790 7.02 6.25 30.55
CA ARG A 790 7.53 7.62 30.81
C ARG A 790 6.59 8.68 30.24
N GLY A 791 6.47 9.81 30.92
CA GLY A 791 5.82 11.02 30.40
C GLY A 791 6.57 11.57 29.18
N GLY A 792 5.84 12.15 28.23
CA GLY A 792 6.45 12.90 27.13
C GLY A 792 6.78 14.34 27.53
N ASN A 793 7.49 15.07 26.67
CA ASN A 793 7.97 16.44 26.90
C ASN A 793 6.88 17.49 27.24
N PHE A 794 5.60 17.14 27.09
CA PHE A 794 4.44 18.00 27.36
C PHE A 794 3.49 17.43 28.42
N ASP A 795 3.82 16.28 29.02
CA ASP A 795 3.02 15.66 30.07
C ASP A 795 3.27 16.31 31.44
N ARG A 796 2.24 16.36 32.28
CA ARG A 796 2.31 16.90 33.66
C ARG A 796 2.56 15.81 34.71
N TRP A 797 3.28 14.76 34.34
CA TRP A 797 3.52 13.55 35.12
C TRP A 797 4.73 12.81 34.54
N ASP A 798 5.50 12.12 35.38
CA ASP A 798 6.80 11.56 34.97
C ASP A 798 6.70 10.08 34.61
N LEU A 799 5.94 9.29 35.40
CA LEU A 799 5.71 7.87 35.15
C LEU A 799 4.23 7.52 35.28
N GLU A 800 3.76 6.62 34.42
CA GLU A 800 2.42 6.01 34.43
C GLU A 800 2.53 4.49 34.53
N VAL A 801 1.82 3.90 35.49
CA VAL A 801 1.76 2.46 35.75
C VAL A 801 0.39 1.93 35.34
N HIS A 802 0.37 0.90 34.49
CA HIS A 802 -0.88 0.25 34.07
C HIS A 802 -1.23 -0.95 34.96
N GLY A 803 -2.41 -0.90 35.60
CA GLY A 803 -2.95 -2.00 36.43
C GLY A 803 -3.98 -2.88 35.72
N GLY A 804 -4.48 -2.46 34.56
CA GLY A 804 -5.46 -3.18 33.74
C GLY A 804 -6.21 -2.25 32.78
N LEU A 805 -7.27 -2.75 32.14
CA LEU A 805 -8.07 -2.01 31.17
C LEU A 805 -8.65 -0.68 31.72
N LEU A 806 -9.18 -0.72 32.94
CA LEU A 806 -10.03 0.35 33.48
C LEU A 806 -9.27 1.41 34.29
N ALA A 807 -8.09 1.08 34.83
CA ALA A 807 -7.36 1.95 35.75
C ALA A 807 -5.83 1.81 35.64
N GLY A 808 -5.15 2.93 35.88
CA GLY A 808 -3.71 3.02 36.09
C GLY A 808 -3.40 4.02 37.20
N VAL A 809 -2.11 4.25 37.47
CA VAL A 809 -1.63 5.24 38.44
C VAL A 809 -0.58 6.10 37.78
N ARG A 810 -0.72 7.42 37.85
CA ARG A 810 0.34 8.36 37.46
C ARG A 810 1.09 8.83 38.70
N LEU A 811 2.36 9.17 38.52
CA LEU A 811 3.17 9.80 39.55
C LEU A 811 3.99 10.95 38.98
N VAL A 812 4.31 11.90 39.86
CA VAL A 812 5.27 12.98 39.65
C VAL A 812 6.23 13.03 40.84
N LEU A 813 7.51 13.24 40.56
CA LEU A 813 8.59 13.45 41.51
C LEU A 813 8.81 14.96 41.69
N ALA A 814 9.09 15.37 42.91
CA ALA A 814 9.73 16.65 43.20
C ALA A 814 10.90 16.41 44.16
N VAL A 815 11.93 17.23 44.03
CA VAL A 815 13.13 17.20 44.86
C VAL A 815 13.33 18.61 45.40
N GLU A 816 13.40 18.73 46.72
CA GLU A 816 13.64 19.99 47.43
C GLU A 816 14.97 19.88 48.19
N ASP A 817 15.83 20.89 48.08
CA ASP A 817 17.08 20.96 48.83
C ASP A 817 16.86 21.71 50.15
N HIS A 818 17.20 21.07 51.28
CA HIS A 818 16.96 21.56 52.65
C HIS A 818 18.30 21.72 53.42
N GLY A 819 19.36 22.10 52.72
CA GLY A 819 20.72 22.30 53.26
C GLY A 819 21.77 21.36 52.64
N PRO A 820 23.05 21.53 52.99
CA PRO A 820 24.18 20.89 52.29
C PRO A 820 24.14 19.35 52.27
N ASP A 821 23.56 18.73 53.31
CA ASP A 821 23.50 17.27 53.46
C ASP A 821 22.07 16.70 53.46
N THR A 822 21.04 17.49 53.12
CA THR A 822 19.62 17.05 53.23
C THR A 822 18.80 17.38 52.00
N GLN A 823 18.36 16.33 51.31
CA GLN A 823 17.47 16.39 50.15
C GLN A 823 16.11 15.77 50.51
N LEU A 824 15.01 16.48 50.27
CA LEU A 824 13.65 15.99 50.50
C LEU A 824 13.02 15.53 49.19
N ILE A 825 12.83 14.21 49.06
CA ILE A 825 12.23 13.61 47.87
C ILE A 825 10.73 13.45 48.10
N ARG A 826 9.91 14.08 47.24
CA ARG A 826 8.44 13.92 47.24
C ARG A 826 7.97 13.16 46.02
N VAL A 827 7.14 12.15 46.22
CA VAL A 827 6.42 11.44 45.15
C VAL A 827 4.93 11.65 45.36
N ARG A 828 4.27 12.36 44.44
CA ARG A 828 2.80 12.44 44.39
C ARG A 828 2.29 11.47 43.35
N SER A 829 1.34 10.62 43.71
CA SER A 829 0.69 9.66 42.83
C SER A 829 -0.83 9.75 42.90
N TRP A 830 -1.52 9.46 41.80
CA TRP A 830 -2.98 9.47 41.72
C TRP A 830 -3.51 8.45 40.71
N PRO A 831 -4.70 7.87 40.96
CA PRO A 831 -5.34 6.97 40.02
C PRO A 831 -5.74 7.72 38.74
N THR A 832 -5.73 7.00 37.62
CA THR A 832 -6.26 7.45 36.34
C THR A 832 -7.20 6.41 35.77
N PHE A 833 -8.49 6.73 35.79
CA PHE A 833 -9.54 5.92 35.19
C PHE A 833 -9.61 6.19 33.69
N SER A 834 -9.90 5.16 32.90
CA SER A 834 -10.14 5.35 31.47
C SER A 834 -11.41 6.16 31.27
N ARG A 835 -11.34 7.23 30.48
CA ARG A 835 -12.53 7.85 29.88
C ARG A 835 -12.93 6.95 28.71
N LEU A 836 -13.86 6.02 28.96
CA LEU A 836 -14.48 5.17 27.95
C LEU A 836 -15.36 6.00 26.99
#